data_AF-A0A285NRP0-F1
#
_entry.id   AF-A0A285NRP0-F1
#
_cell.length_a   1.000
_cell.length_b   1.000
_cell.length_c   1.000
_cell.angle_alpha   90.00
_cell.angle_beta   90.00
_cell.angle_gamma   90.00
#
_symmetry.space_group_name_H-M   'P 1'
#
loop_
_entity.id
_entity.type
_entity.pdbx_description
1 polymer ?
#
loop_
_entity_poly.entity_id
_entity_poly.type
_entity_poly.pdbx_seq_one_letter_code
_entity_poly.pdbx_strand_id
1 'polypeptide(L)'
;MWRVVYTGQRPHYENIALDRVMLDLKAEGKIPNTIRFLQFKPECVLVGFHQSVEEEVRTEYTQREGIQVGRRITGGGAIYFDELQIGWEVIADRRDIKGGSFEEITAKICNGVARGLRKLGINASFRPRNDIEVEGRKISGTGGVFEGSAFLYQGTLLVDMNVERMLKSLQIPVEKLTSKGIKSAEDRIEWVKRLLGYIPPKEEVFSAILQGLAEELGITYSWGDLTDEELKLMEEKRDYFASEEWIYHVKSSAKDSDVLFGIHRCPGGTFRVSVKLDTKTKVLEQVIINGDFFVKPQRLIYDLEAYLKHTPLQDVEKRIREFFEGRDWEALNLTVDDFINAVMFPIRKAEGLDLGLEKKRLNNIIASIGGGLKENLQKAKVMLLPYCAKPRWCDYRHLDDCGECGGCSVGDAYRLAYQKGMIPITITSFELLRDTLLWCAQNGYTYIGHCCYEFYEKRYEIFSKASEQGANGVLFDIVGTTCYSLGVEEEEKAYHGEFTVELDLIKEDMYRVMSLKPDVDTQTQKVKRRNFDFSPNFVDFKPSYYKKPKAVPTPEEDMTRTSMQKEVFKGEATIGDQSVSFRSAVELLVKWIKSAENPTVVIGPLLFWDWQEEELLQKGRVLREIIEKVGRFNVKVLPDYRPKLKKYDPSVEMDPPNPHHAILHGKHDLTILVGVHCYRTDFVIRLLKKHTDTKVVALCGLYGHPSADLSTSFTDAQKLEEILKLL
;
A
#
# COMPACT_ATOMS: atom_id res chain seq x y z
N MET A 1 -17.40 -47.12 17.05
CA MET A 1 -17.92 -47.10 15.67
C MET A 1 -18.52 -45.73 15.43
N TRP A 2 -18.14 -45.06 14.35
CA TRP A 2 -18.57 -43.71 13.99
C TRP A 2 -19.65 -43.78 12.90
N ARG A 3 -20.60 -42.85 12.92
CA ARG A 3 -21.66 -42.76 11.90
C ARG A 3 -21.14 -41.99 10.68
N VAL A 4 -21.52 -42.40 9.48
CA VAL A 4 -21.29 -41.63 8.25
C VAL A 4 -22.64 -41.25 7.64
N VAL A 5 -22.82 -39.98 7.29
CA VAL A 5 -24.03 -39.48 6.62
C VAL A 5 -23.65 -38.65 5.39
N TYR A 6 -24.48 -38.70 4.35
CA TYR A 6 -24.43 -37.75 3.23
C TYR A 6 -25.76 -37.01 3.17
N THR A 7 -25.72 -35.68 3.31
CA THR A 7 -26.93 -34.86 3.43
C THR A 7 -27.40 -34.26 2.11
N GLY A 8 -26.71 -34.55 1.00
CA GLY A 8 -27.09 -34.08 -0.33
C GLY A 8 -26.70 -32.63 -0.60
N GLN A 9 -27.30 -32.09 -1.67
CA GLN A 9 -27.25 -30.66 -2.00
C GLN A 9 -28.37 -29.93 -1.26
N ARG A 10 -28.03 -28.91 -0.48
CA ARG A 10 -28.97 -28.12 0.32
C ARG A 10 -28.66 -26.62 0.25
N PRO A 11 -29.65 -25.74 0.46
CA PRO A 11 -29.38 -24.32 0.61
C PRO A 11 -28.53 -24.05 1.85
N HIS A 12 -27.85 -22.90 1.89
CA HIS A 12 -26.88 -22.66 2.96
C HIS A 12 -27.48 -22.76 4.37
N TYR A 13 -28.67 -22.20 4.57
CA TYR A 13 -29.30 -22.12 5.88
C TYR A 13 -29.67 -23.50 6.46
N GLU A 14 -29.98 -24.49 5.63
CA GLU A 14 -30.22 -25.87 6.10
C GLU A 14 -28.93 -26.57 6.51
N ASN A 15 -27.87 -26.44 5.69
CA ASN A 15 -26.58 -27.01 6.04
C ASN A 15 -26.05 -26.41 7.34
N ILE A 16 -26.08 -25.09 7.49
CA ILE A 16 -25.64 -24.40 8.72
C ILE A 16 -26.53 -24.73 9.93
N ALA A 17 -27.84 -24.90 9.72
CA ALA A 17 -28.73 -25.38 10.79
C ALA A 17 -28.31 -26.77 11.28
N LEU A 18 -28.03 -27.69 10.36
CA LEU A 18 -27.52 -29.01 10.71
C LEU A 18 -26.15 -28.95 11.40
N ASP A 19 -25.23 -28.05 11.00
CA ASP A 19 -23.95 -27.88 11.69
C ASP A 19 -24.17 -27.62 13.18
N ARG A 20 -25.05 -26.65 13.49
CA ARG A 20 -25.35 -26.28 14.87
C ARG A 20 -26.06 -27.41 15.61
N VAL A 21 -27.08 -28.02 14.99
CA VAL A 21 -27.86 -29.11 15.59
C VAL A 21 -26.97 -30.31 15.92
N MET A 22 -26.15 -30.76 14.98
CA MET A 22 -25.28 -31.92 15.21
C MET A 22 -24.21 -31.61 16.25
N LEU A 23 -23.65 -30.40 16.27
CA LEU A 23 -22.71 -29.99 17.31
C LEU A 23 -23.36 -29.97 18.70
N ASP A 24 -24.55 -29.36 18.82
CA ASP A 24 -25.32 -29.28 20.07
C ASP A 24 -25.66 -30.69 20.59
N LEU A 25 -26.26 -31.53 19.75
CA LEU A 25 -26.62 -32.90 20.11
C LEU A 25 -25.38 -33.75 20.45
N LYS A 26 -24.24 -33.49 19.80
CA LYS A 26 -23.00 -34.18 20.14
C LYS A 26 -22.45 -33.74 21.50
N ALA A 27 -22.51 -32.44 21.81
CA ALA A 27 -22.14 -31.90 23.12
C ALA A 27 -23.02 -32.47 24.24
N GLU A 28 -24.31 -32.70 23.95
CA GLU A 28 -25.27 -33.36 24.85
C GLU A 28 -25.11 -34.89 24.91
N GLY A 29 -24.27 -35.50 24.06
CA GLY A 29 -24.08 -36.95 23.99
C GLY A 29 -25.25 -37.72 23.38
N LYS A 30 -26.16 -37.04 22.66
CA LYS A 30 -27.35 -37.62 22.03
C LYS A 30 -27.08 -38.28 20.68
N ILE A 31 -25.99 -37.92 20.01
CA ILE A 31 -25.57 -38.53 18.74
C ILE A 31 -24.16 -39.12 18.82
N PRO A 32 -23.86 -40.19 18.04
CA PRO A 32 -22.51 -40.73 17.97
C PRO A 32 -21.55 -39.74 17.27
N ASN A 33 -20.24 -39.98 17.39
CA ASN A 33 -19.28 -39.31 16.51
C ASN A 33 -19.66 -39.56 15.06
N THR A 34 -19.75 -38.49 14.28
CA THR A 34 -20.32 -38.51 12.93
C THR A 34 -19.35 -37.87 11.95
N ILE A 35 -19.15 -38.53 10.80
CA ILE A 35 -18.55 -37.93 9.61
C ILE A 35 -19.70 -37.56 8.67
N ARG A 36 -19.79 -36.31 8.26
CA ARG A 36 -20.81 -35.84 7.33
C ARG A 36 -20.19 -35.36 6.04
N PHE A 37 -20.78 -35.77 4.92
CA PHE A 37 -20.53 -35.18 3.60
C PHE A 37 -21.73 -34.33 3.20
N LEU A 38 -21.49 -33.18 2.58
CA LEU A 38 -22.53 -32.25 2.15
C LEU A 38 -22.14 -31.49 0.88
N GLN A 39 -23.12 -30.85 0.24
CA GLN A 39 -22.94 -29.91 -0.86
C GLN A 39 -23.96 -28.77 -0.74
N PHE A 40 -23.71 -27.67 -1.43
CA PHE A 40 -24.59 -26.50 -1.43
C PHE A 40 -25.36 -26.38 -2.76
N LYS A 41 -26.62 -25.96 -2.68
CA LYS A 41 -27.46 -25.59 -3.82
C LYS A 41 -28.55 -24.59 -3.40
N PRO A 42 -28.64 -23.40 -4.03
CA PRO A 42 -27.72 -22.88 -5.05
C PRO A 42 -26.31 -22.62 -4.47
N GLU A 43 -25.38 -22.26 -5.34
CA GLU A 43 -24.05 -21.79 -4.92
C GLU A 43 -24.13 -20.62 -3.93
N CYS A 44 -23.13 -20.49 -3.07
CA CYS A 44 -23.16 -19.51 -2.00
C CYS A 44 -21.78 -18.94 -1.66
N VAL A 45 -21.79 -17.74 -1.08
CA VAL A 45 -20.69 -17.18 -0.29
C VAL A 45 -21.03 -17.37 1.18
N LEU A 46 -20.13 -17.97 1.94
CA LEU A 46 -20.25 -18.11 3.38
C LEU A 46 -19.24 -17.20 4.07
N VAL A 47 -19.70 -16.29 4.92
CA VAL A 47 -18.83 -15.46 5.78
C VAL A 47 -18.57 -16.17 7.11
N GLY A 48 -17.39 -15.95 7.68
CA GLY A 48 -17.02 -16.49 8.99
C GLY A 48 -17.83 -15.88 10.12
N PHE A 49 -17.91 -16.57 11.25
CA PHE A 49 -18.73 -16.16 12.39
C PHE A 49 -18.50 -14.71 12.81
N HIS A 50 -17.25 -14.24 12.88
CA HIS A 50 -16.87 -12.87 13.31
C HIS A 50 -16.65 -11.87 12.16
N GLN A 51 -17.00 -12.20 10.91
CA GLN A 51 -16.81 -11.32 9.75
C GLN A 51 -18.06 -10.50 9.41
N SER A 52 -17.91 -9.26 8.94
CA SER A 52 -19.02 -8.49 8.36
C SER A 52 -19.29 -8.93 6.92
N VAL A 53 -20.55 -8.95 6.49
CA VAL A 53 -20.89 -9.28 5.09
C VAL A 53 -20.43 -8.17 4.16
N GLU A 54 -20.62 -6.92 4.57
CA GLU A 54 -20.31 -5.72 3.80
C GLU A 54 -18.80 -5.57 3.50
N GLU A 55 -17.95 -6.10 4.37
CA GLU A 55 -16.47 -6.06 4.25
C GLU A 55 -15.88 -7.26 3.49
N GLU A 56 -16.68 -8.29 3.19
CA GLU A 56 -16.17 -9.55 2.66
C GLU A 56 -16.84 -9.95 1.33
N VAL A 57 -18.05 -9.47 1.08
CA VAL A 57 -18.89 -9.93 -0.03
C VAL A 57 -19.24 -8.77 -0.96
N ARG A 58 -19.11 -8.99 -2.27
CA ARG A 58 -19.66 -8.08 -3.29
C ARG A 58 -21.14 -8.36 -3.48
N THR A 59 -21.98 -7.86 -2.58
CA THR A 59 -23.42 -8.15 -2.51
C THR A 59 -24.17 -7.87 -3.81
N GLU A 60 -23.83 -6.79 -4.52
CA GLU A 60 -24.43 -6.47 -5.83
C GLU A 60 -24.15 -7.55 -6.89
N TYR A 61 -22.91 -8.08 -6.92
CA TYR A 61 -22.52 -9.16 -7.82
C TYR A 61 -23.24 -10.45 -7.45
N THR A 62 -23.21 -10.84 -6.17
CA THR A 62 -23.83 -12.09 -5.73
C THR A 62 -25.33 -12.10 -5.96
N GLN A 63 -26.01 -10.97 -5.71
CA GLN A 63 -27.44 -10.83 -5.95
C GLN A 63 -27.78 -10.96 -7.44
N ARG A 64 -27.00 -10.34 -8.34
CA ARG A 64 -27.22 -10.43 -9.79
C ARG A 64 -27.01 -11.85 -10.34
N GLU A 65 -26.00 -12.55 -9.84
CA GLU A 65 -25.63 -13.88 -10.33
C GLU A 65 -26.39 -15.03 -9.64
N GLY A 66 -27.31 -14.72 -8.72
CA GLY A 66 -28.09 -15.73 -7.98
C GLY A 66 -27.27 -16.51 -6.94
N ILE A 67 -26.14 -15.95 -6.49
CA ILE A 67 -25.26 -16.55 -5.49
C ILE A 67 -25.79 -16.16 -4.10
N GLN A 68 -26.13 -17.16 -3.27
CA GLN A 68 -26.63 -16.90 -1.91
C GLN A 68 -25.52 -16.38 -0.98
N VAL A 69 -25.88 -15.61 0.03
CA VAL A 69 -24.96 -15.15 1.07
C VAL A 69 -25.42 -15.72 2.40
N GLY A 70 -24.54 -16.48 3.06
CA GLY A 70 -24.80 -17.09 4.36
C GLY A 70 -23.67 -16.85 5.34
N ARG A 71 -23.91 -17.20 6.61
CA ARG A 71 -22.91 -17.15 7.68
C ARG A 71 -22.76 -18.52 8.30
N ARG A 72 -21.52 -19.01 8.41
CA ARG A 72 -21.21 -20.29 9.04
C ARG A 72 -21.02 -20.13 10.55
N ILE A 73 -21.23 -21.22 11.29
CA ILE A 73 -20.97 -21.23 12.74
C ILE A 73 -19.47 -21.26 13.05
N THR A 74 -18.58 -21.55 12.10
CA THR A 74 -17.13 -21.53 12.34
C THR A 74 -16.52 -20.16 12.04
N GLY A 75 -15.37 -19.86 12.64
CA GLY A 75 -14.54 -18.70 12.29
C GLY A 75 -13.90 -18.81 10.88
N GLY A 76 -12.82 -18.05 10.67
CA GLY A 76 -12.06 -18.03 9.41
C GLY A 76 -12.63 -17.09 8.35
N GLY A 77 -11.87 -16.89 7.27
CA GLY A 77 -12.18 -15.95 6.18
C GLY A 77 -13.23 -16.45 5.17
N ALA A 78 -13.94 -15.55 4.51
CA ALA A 78 -15.08 -15.86 3.64
C ALA A 78 -14.71 -16.84 2.51
N ILE A 79 -15.65 -17.73 2.17
CA ILE A 79 -15.45 -18.76 1.15
C ILE A 79 -16.58 -18.71 0.13
N TYR A 80 -16.25 -19.08 -1.11
CA TYR A 80 -17.23 -19.32 -2.18
C TYR A 80 -17.35 -20.83 -2.39
N PHE A 81 -18.58 -21.32 -2.45
CA PHE A 81 -18.91 -22.73 -2.54
C PHE A 81 -19.90 -22.95 -3.70
N ASP A 82 -19.44 -23.61 -4.76
CA ASP A 82 -20.30 -23.99 -5.90
C ASP A 82 -20.98 -25.36 -5.70
N GLU A 83 -21.86 -25.73 -6.62
CA GLU A 83 -22.65 -26.96 -6.50
C GLU A 83 -21.84 -28.26 -6.69
N LEU A 84 -20.63 -28.20 -7.24
CA LEU A 84 -19.76 -29.37 -7.52
C LEU A 84 -18.79 -29.66 -6.39
N GLN A 85 -18.39 -28.65 -5.63
CA GLN A 85 -17.53 -28.81 -4.47
C GLN A 85 -18.15 -29.76 -3.43
N ILE A 86 -17.28 -30.48 -2.70
CA ILE A 86 -17.69 -31.44 -1.68
C ILE A 86 -17.27 -30.93 -0.31
N GLY A 87 -18.23 -30.75 0.59
CA GLY A 87 -17.98 -30.47 2.00
C GLY A 87 -17.81 -31.77 2.77
N TRP A 88 -16.87 -31.79 3.70
CA TRP A 88 -16.69 -32.88 4.65
C TRP A 88 -16.57 -32.33 6.06
N GLU A 89 -17.11 -33.06 7.03
CA GLU A 89 -17.15 -32.65 8.43
C GLU A 89 -16.92 -33.83 9.35
N VAL A 90 -16.26 -33.54 10.46
CA VAL A 90 -16.00 -34.45 11.57
C VAL A 90 -16.61 -33.84 12.81
N ILE A 91 -17.72 -34.42 13.27
CA ILE A 91 -18.44 -34.03 14.49
C ILE A 91 -18.15 -35.08 15.56
N ALA A 92 -17.35 -34.76 16.57
CA ALA A 92 -16.92 -35.74 17.56
C ALA A 92 -16.64 -35.12 18.93
N ASP A 93 -16.42 -35.98 19.92
CA ASP A 93 -15.88 -35.56 21.22
C ASP A 93 -14.36 -35.58 21.16
N ARG A 94 -13.69 -34.52 21.63
CA ARG A 94 -12.23 -34.43 21.67
C ARG A 94 -11.60 -35.56 22.50
N ARG A 95 -12.31 -36.10 23.49
CA ARG A 95 -11.85 -37.22 24.34
C ARG A 95 -11.72 -38.51 23.55
N ASP A 96 -12.41 -38.63 22.41
CA ASP A 96 -12.35 -39.79 21.54
C ASP A 96 -11.21 -39.71 20.51
N ILE A 97 -10.50 -38.58 20.45
CA ILE A 97 -9.32 -38.39 19.60
C ILE A 97 -8.08 -38.30 20.48
N LYS A 98 -7.04 -39.09 20.16
CA LYS A 98 -5.75 -38.99 20.85
C LYS A 98 -5.10 -37.65 20.51
N GLY A 99 -4.49 -36.97 21.48
CA GLY A 99 -3.92 -35.62 21.28
C GLY A 99 -4.87 -34.56 21.84
N GLY A 100 -4.33 -33.68 22.66
CA GLY A 100 -5.11 -32.83 23.54
C GLY A 100 -5.48 -31.51 22.88
N SER A 101 -4.58 -30.86 22.16
CA SER A 101 -4.79 -29.48 21.70
C SER A 101 -5.61 -29.39 20.42
N PHE A 102 -6.19 -28.21 20.18
CA PHE A 102 -6.93 -27.93 18.95
C PHE A 102 -6.05 -28.10 17.70
N GLU A 103 -4.79 -27.69 17.75
CA GLU A 103 -3.82 -27.83 16.66
C GLU A 103 -3.53 -29.31 16.35
N GLU A 104 -3.41 -30.15 17.38
CA GLU A 104 -3.16 -31.59 17.21
C GLU A 104 -4.36 -32.29 16.57
N ILE A 105 -5.58 -31.99 17.04
CA ILE A 105 -6.81 -32.55 16.47
C ILE A 105 -6.97 -32.11 15.01
N THR A 106 -6.76 -30.82 14.74
CA THR A 106 -6.76 -30.24 13.39
C THR A 106 -5.78 -30.97 12.48
N ALA A 107 -4.53 -31.13 12.92
CA ALA A 107 -3.50 -31.79 12.13
C ALA A 107 -3.87 -33.24 11.82
N LYS A 108 -4.42 -33.99 12.78
CA LYS A 108 -4.85 -35.37 12.56
C LYS A 108 -5.97 -35.49 11.55
N ILE A 109 -7.01 -34.66 11.67
CA ILE A 109 -8.14 -34.69 10.73
C ILE A 109 -7.65 -34.34 9.32
N CYS A 110 -6.89 -33.25 9.17
CA CYS A 110 -6.36 -32.84 7.87
C CYS A 110 -5.39 -33.88 7.26
N ASN A 111 -4.54 -34.51 8.07
CA ASN A 111 -3.66 -35.58 7.61
C ASN A 111 -4.45 -36.82 7.17
N GLY A 112 -5.56 -37.15 7.86
CA GLY A 112 -6.46 -38.23 7.48
C GLY A 112 -7.14 -37.96 6.13
N VAL A 113 -7.68 -36.76 5.93
CA VAL A 113 -8.26 -36.37 4.63
C VAL A 113 -7.19 -36.37 3.54
N ALA A 114 -6.01 -35.80 3.78
CA ALA A 114 -4.90 -35.81 2.82
C ALA A 114 -4.45 -37.24 2.46
N ARG A 115 -4.42 -38.15 3.44
CA ARG A 115 -4.15 -39.59 3.23
C ARG A 115 -5.21 -40.24 2.34
N GLY A 116 -6.47 -39.89 2.54
CA GLY A 116 -7.56 -40.32 1.66
C GLY A 116 -7.35 -39.85 0.23
N LEU A 117 -7.07 -38.57 0.03
CA LEU A 117 -6.79 -38.01 -1.30
C LEU A 117 -5.59 -38.68 -1.98
N ARG A 118 -4.53 -39.06 -1.23
CA ARG A 118 -3.40 -39.85 -1.77
C ARG A 118 -3.83 -41.21 -2.31
N LYS A 119 -4.80 -41.87 -1.69
CA LYS A 119 -5.37 -43.13 -2.19
C LYS A 119 -6.17 -42.93 -3.48
N LEU A 120 -6.74 -41.74 -3.68
CA LEU A 120 -7.42 -41.33 -4.92
C LEU A 120 -6.44 -40.92 -6.03
N GLY A 121 -5.12 -41.00 -5.79
CA GLY A 121 -4.09 -40.58 -6.73
C GLY A 121 -3.68 -39.11 -6.65
N ILE A 122 -4.17 -38.37 -5.64
CA ILE A 122 -3.85 -36.96 -5.43
C ILE A 122 -2.78 -36.84 -4.33
N ASN A 123 -1.57 -36.39 -4.66
CA ASN A 123 -0.47 -36.26 -3.70
C ASN A 123 -0.65 -35.09 -2.71
N ALA A 124 -1.68 -35.16 -1.87
CA ALA A 124 -2.03 -34.12 -0.93
C ALA A 124 -1.24 -34.23 0.38
N SER A 125 -0.97 -33.10 1.01
CA SER A 125 -0.40 -32.97 2.35
C SER A 125 -1.12 -31.90 3.15
N PHE A 126 -1.12 -32.04 4.48
CA PHE A 126 -1.58 -30.97 5.36
C PHE A 126 -0.54 -29.84 5.35
N ARG A 127 -1.01 -28.62 5.08
CA ARG A 127 -0.27 -27.38 5.29
C ARG A 127 -0.85 -26.67 6.52
N PRO A 128 -0.11 -26.64 7.64
CA PRO A 128 -0.45 -25.76 8.75
C PRO A 128 -0.66 -24.33 8.22
N ARG A 129 -1.74 -23.65 8.60
CA ARG A 129 -2.56 -23.85 9.80
C ARG A 129 -3.87 -24.64 9.59
N ASN A 130 -4.47 -24.55 8.41
CA ASN A 130 -5.83 -25.02 8.16
C ASN A 130 -6.10 -25.31 6.67
N ASP A 131 -5.07 -25.73 5.92
CA ASP A 131 -5.22 -26.04 4.51
C ASP A 131 -4.68 -27.44 4.19
N ILE A 132 -5.29 -28.07 3.19
CA ILE A 132 -4.73 -29.25 2.52
C ILE A 132 -4.29 -28.79 1.14
N GLU A 133 -3.07 -29.16 0.76
CA GLU A 133 -2.44 -28.71 -0.47
C GLU A 133 -1.83 -29.84 -1.29
N VAL A 134 -1.57 -29.55 -2.56
CA VAL A 134 -0.81 -30.37 -3.50
C VAL A 134 0.25 -29.46 -4.09
N GLU A 135 1.54 -29.79 -3.88
CA GLU A 135 2.67 -29.00 -4.41
C GLU A 135 2.60 -27.50 -4.06
N GLY A 136 2.23 -27.16 -2.81
CA GLY A 136 2.11 -25.77 -2.37
C GLY A 136 0.80 -25.06 -2.73
N ARG A 137 -0.10 -25.74 -3.46
CA ARG A 137 -1.38 -25.21 -3.97
C ARG A 137 -2.56 -25.79 -3.21
N LYS A 138 -3.44 -24.92 -2.71
CA LYS A 138 -4.56 -25.29 -1.84
C LYS A 138 -5.64 -26.07 -2.61
N ILE A 139 -5.97 -27.27 -2.16
CA ILE A 139 -7.09 -28.08 -2.67
C ILE A 139 -8.25 -28.18 -1.68
N SER A 140 -8.00 -27.91 -0.40
CA SER A 140 -9.06 -27.80 0.59
C SER A 140 -8.76 -26.77 1.66
N GLY A 141 -9.74 -25.91 1.96
CA GLY A 141 -9.72 -25.02 3.12
C GLY A 141 -10.49 -25.64 4.27
N THR A 142 -9.95 -25.54 5.48
CA THR A 142 -10.54 -26.15 6.68
C THR A 142 -10.76 -25.14 7.80
N GLY A 143 -11.61 -25.51 8.75
CA GLY A 143 -11.94 -24.72 9.92
C GLY A 143 -12.72 -25.55 10.93
N GLY A 144 -12.86 -25.05 12.16
CA GLY A 144 -13.61 -25.78 13.18
C GLY A 144 -14.17 -24.89 14.26
N VAL A 145 -15.07 -25.48 15.05
CA VAL A 145 -15.73 -24.91 16.22
C VAL A 145 -15.85 -25.99 17.30
N PHE A 146 -15.85 -25.56 18.57
CA PHE A 146 -16.00 -26.45 19.72
C PHE A 146 -17.13 -25.97 20.60
N GLU A 147 -17.86 -26.92 21.17
CA GLU A 147 -18.89 -26.72 22.19
C GLU A 147 -18.60 -27.70 23.34
N GLY A 148 -18.06 -27.18 24.45
CA GLY A 148 -17.51 -28.03 25.52
C GLY A 148 -16.39 -28.96 25.03
N SER A 149 -16.59 -30.28 25.18
CA SER A 149 -15.71 -31.33 24.65
C SER A 149 -16.06 -31.75 23.22
N ALA A 150 -17.24 -31.41 22.72
CA ALA A 150 -17.61 -31.67 21.34
C ALA A 150 -16.98 -30.65 20.39
N PHE A 151 -16.77 -31.07 19.16
CA PHE A 151 -16.27 -30.21 18.09
C PHE A 151 -16.90 -30.59 16.75
N LEU A 152 -16.96 -29.60 15.87
CA LEU A 152 -17.23 -29.76 14.45
C LEU A 152 -16.01 -29.21 13.72
N TYR A 153 -15.32 -30.08 13.00
CA TYR A 153 -14.21 -29.70 12.14
C TYR A 153 -14.57 -30.00 10.69
N GLN A 154 -14.41 -29.02 9.82
CA GLN A 154 -14.91 -29.07 8.45
C GLN A 154 -13.85 -28.69 7.43
N GLY A 155 -14.05 -29.14 6.20
CA GLY A 155 -13.28 -28.69 5.06
C GLY A 155 -14.06 -28.77 3.75
N THR A 156 -13.53 -28.08 2.75
CA THR A 156 -14.09 -28.02 1.40
C THR A 156 -13.11 -28.66 0.42
N LEU A 157 -13.49 -29.72 -0.27
CA LEU A 157 -12.72 -30.27 -1.37
C LEU A 157 -13.09 -29.55 -2.68
N LEU A 158 -12.11 -28.88 -3.28
CA LEU A 158 -12.27 -28.24 -4.59
C LEU A 158 -12.31 -29.30 -5.69
N VAL A 159 -13.45 -29.43 -6.36
CA VAL A 159 -13.68 -30.47 -7.39
C VAL A 159 -13.40 -29.94 -8.80
N ASP A 160 -14.08 -28.86 -9.19
CA ASP A 160 -13.90 -28.16 -10.48
C ASP A 160 -14.16 -26.67 -10.30
N MET A 161 -13.14 -25.93 -9.86
CA MET A 161 -13.30 -24.61 -9.28
C MET A 161 -13.37 -23.49 -10.33
N ASN A 162 -14.41 -22.65 -10.27
CA ASN A 162 -14.46 -21.40 -11.03
C ASN A 162 -13.82 -20.25 -10.23
N VAL A 163 -12.51 -20.05 -10.45
CA VAL A 163 -11.71 -19.03 -9.75
C VAL A 163 -12.24 -17.62 -9.98
N GLU A 164 -12.64 -17.31 -11.20
CA GLU A 164 -13.15 -15.99 -11.56
C GLU A 164 -14.44 -15.65 -10.80
N ARG A 165 -15.42 -16.57 -10.77
CA ARG A 165 -16.66 -16.37 -10.01
C ARG A 165 -16.40 -16.19 -8.51
N MET A 166 -15.49 -16.99 -7.92
CA MET A 166 -15.09 -16.80 -6.53
C MET A 166 -14.52 -15.40 -6.30
N LEU A 167 -13.54 -15.00 -7.13
CA LEU A 167 -12.86 -13.72 -6.96
C LEU A 167 -13.80 -12.54 -7.14
N LYS A 168 -14.80 -12.65 -8.03
CA LYS A 168 -15.84 -11.63 -8.24
C LYS A 168 -16.83 -11.56 -7.08
N SER A 169 -17.15 -12.70 -6.45
CA SER A 169 -18.10 -12.77 -5.33
C SER A 169 -17.54 -12.21 -4.02
N LEU A 170 -16.24 -12.38 -3.79
CA LEU A 170 -15.56 -11.93 -2.57
C LEU A 170 -14.91 -10.57 -2.76
N GLN A 171 -14.78 -9.75 -1.70
CA GLN A 171 -14.17 -8.42 -1.76
C GLN A 171 -12.62 -8.48 -1.83
N ILE A 172 -12.08 -9.17 -2.84
CA ILE A 172 -10.65 -9.46 -3.05
C ILE A 172 -9.96 -8.39 -3.91
N PRO A 173 -8.63 -8.12 -3.75
CA PRO A 173 -7.90 -7.20 -4.63
C PRO A 173 -8.10 -7.46 -6.10
N VAL A 174 -8.32 -6.39 -6.85
CA VAL A 174 -8.63 -6.40 -8.27
C VAL A 174 -7.44 -6.72 -9.12
N GLU A 175 -6.20 -6.47 -8.67
CA GLU A 175 -5.06 -6.98 -9.43
C GLU A 175 -5.15 -8.52 -9.59
N LYS A 176 -5.90 -9.21 -8.69
CA LYS A 176 -6.23 -10.63 -8.79
C LYS A 176 -7.39 -10.95 -9.74
N LEU A 177 -8.12 -9.95 -10.23
CA LEU A 177 -9.22 -10.08 -11.20
C LEU A 177 -8.79 -9.77 -12.64
N THR A 178 -7.61 -9.18 -12.82
CA THR A 178 -6.94 -9.10 -14.13
C THR A 178 -6.68 -10.51 -14.67
N SER A 179 -6.52 -10.70 -15.97
CA SER A 179 -6.19 -12.02 -16.51
C SER A 179 -4.89 -12.61 -15.93
N LYS A 180 -3.90 -11.76 -15.60
CA LYS A 180 -2.68 -12.19 -14.88
C LYS A 180 -2.96 -12.53 -13.42
N GLY A 181 -3.85 -11.77 -12.80
CA GLY A 181 -4.31 -11.93 -11.43
C GLY A 181 -5.10 -13.20 -11.19
N ILE A 182 -6.05 -13.48 -12.07
CA ILE A 182 -6.87 -14.69 -12.06
C ILE A 182 -5.93 -15.87 -12.20
N LYS A 183 -5.02 -15.83 -13.18
CA LYS A 183 -3.99 -16.86 -13.34
C LYS A 183 -3.13 -17.03 -12.09
N SER A 184 -2.68 -15.94 -11.47
CA SER A 184 -1.91 -16.01 -10.21
C SER A 184 -2.72 -16.57 -9.03
N ALA A 185 -4.02 -16.28 -8.95
CA ALA A 185 -4.90 -16.86 -7.94
C ALA A 185 -5.15 -18.35 -8.21
N GLU A 186 -5.35 -18.69 -9.47
CA GLU A 186 -5.51 -20.05 -9.99
C GLU A 186 -4.25 -20.90 -9.76
N ASP A 187 -3.05 -20.30 -9.87
CA ASP A 187 -1.76 -20.93 -9.59
C ASP A 187 -1.55 -21.25 -8.11
N ARG A 188 -2.34 -20.65 -7.19
CA ARG A 188 -2.29 -20.92 -5.74
C ARG A 188 -3.26 -21.97 -5.26
N ILE A 189 -4.19 -22.39 -6.11
CA ILE A 189 -5.20 -23.38 -5.77
C ILE A 189 -5.12 -24.57 -6.73
N GLU A 190 -5.69 -25.67 -6.28
CA GLU A 190 -5.75 -26.88 -7.06
C GLU A 190 -7.12 -27.56 -6.88
N TRP A 191 -7.52 -28.40 -7.83
CA TRP A 191 -8.78 -29.13 -7.74
C TRP A 191 -8.71 -30.52 -8.37
N VAL A 192 -9.65 -31.38 -7.97
CA VAL A 192 -9.65 -32.80 -8.33
C VAL A 192 -9.62 -33.02 -9.84
N LYS A 193 -10.48 -32.33 -10.60
CA LYS A 193 -10.54 -32.51 -12.07
C LYS A 193 -9.23 -32.17 -12.76
N ARG A 194 -8.50 -31.15 -12.30
CA ARG A 194 -7.23 -30.75 -12.91
C ARG A 194 -6.15 -31.81 -12.67
N LEU A 195 -6.12 -32.39 -11.46
CA LEU A 195 -5.11 -33.38 -11.07
C LEU A 195 -5.36 -34.76 -11.69
N LEU A 196 -6.61 -35.19 -11.76
CA LEU A 196 -6.96 -36.52 -12.27
C LEU A 196 -7.29 -36.52 -13.77
N GLY A 197 -7.58 -35.37 -14.36
CA GLY A 197 -8.06 -35.22 -15.74
C GLY A 197 -9.56 -35.49 -15.91
N TYR A 198 -10.26 -35.90 -14.86
CA TYR A 198 -11.71 -36.16 -14.83
C TYR A 198 -12.29 -35.87 -13.44
N ILE A 199 -13.61 -35.75 -13.35
CA ILE A 199 -14.31 -35.66 -12.06
C ILE A 199 -14.69 -37.09 -11.64
N PRO A 200 -14.12 -37.67 -10.58
CA PRO A 200 -14.52 -38.98 -10.08
C PRO A 200 -15.94 -38.94 -9.48
N PRO A 201 -16.66 -40.07 -9.47
CA PRO A 201 -17.90 -40.20 -8.72
C PRO A 201 -17.70 -39.79 -7.25
N LYS A 202 -18.66 -39.06 -6.68
CA LYS A 202 -18.57 -38.55 -5.30
C LYS A 202 -18.40 -39.69 -4.27
N GLU A 203 -18.96 -40.86 -4.53
CA GLU A 203 -18.86 -42.04 -3.70
C GLU A 203 -17.40 -42.54 -3.58
N GLU A 204 -16.63 -42.44 -4.67
CA GLU A 204 -15.19 -42.77 -4.66
C GLU A 204 -14.41 -41.78 -3.79
N VAL A 205 -14.73 -40.49 -3.92
CA VAL A 205 -14.14 -39.42 -3.10
C VAL A 205 -14.47 -39.64 -1.62
N PHE A 206 -15.73 -39.93 -1.29
CA PHE A 206 -16.17 -40.20 0.07
C PHE A 206 -15.43 -41.41 0.65
N SER A 207 -15.38 -42.53 -0.09
CA SER A 207 -14.66 -43.74 0.32
C SER A 207 -13.19 -43.46 0.61
N ALA A 208 -12.52 -42.70 -0.28
CA ALA A 208 -11.11 -42.35 -0.11
C ALA A 208 -10.88 -41.53 1.17
N ILE A 209 -11.68 -40.47 1.38
CA ILE A 209 -11.61 -39.64 2.60
C ILE A 209 -11.87 -40.48 3.87
N LEU A 210 -12.91 -41.32 3.85
CA LEU A 210 -13.26 -42.18 4.98
C LEU A 210 -12.14 -43.17 5.34
N GLN A 211 -11.51 -43.80 4.34
CA GLN A 211 -10.36 -44.69 4.57
C GLN A 211 -9.18 -43.93 5.19
N GLY A 212 -8.89 -42.73 4.68
CA GLY A 212 -7.82 -41.90 5.23
C GLY A 212 -8.06 -41.48 6.68
N LEU A 213 -9.28 -41.04 7.00
CA LEU A 213 -9.69 -40.70 8.36
C LEU A 213 -9.69 -41.93 9.29
N ALA A 214 -10.15 -43.09 8.81
CA ALA A 214 -10.16 -44.32 9.59
C ALA A 214 -8.76 -44.78 9.98
N GLU A 215 -7.81 -44.72 9.04
CA GLU A 215 -6.41 -45.07 9.29
C GLU A 215 -5.74 -44.07 10.26
N GLU A 216 -5.95 -42.76 10.06
CA GLU A 216 -5.27 -41.72 10.85
C GLU A 216 -5.84 -41.59 12.28
N LEU A 217 -7.16 -41.72 12.42
CA LEU A 217 -7.84 -41.61 13.72
C LEU A 217 -7.97 -42.95 14.44
N GLY A 218 -7.69 -44.07 13.75
CA GLY A 218 -7.86 -45.42 14.29
C GLY A 218 -9.33 -45.77 14.57
N ILE A 219 -10.24 -45.33 13.70
CA ILE A 219 -11.69 -45.46 13.89
C ILE A 219 -12.30 -46.49 12.93
N THR A 220 -13.40 -47.10 13.35
CA THR A 220 -14.31 -47.86 12.48
C THR A 220 -15.57 -47.05 12.23
N TYR A 221 -16.18 -47.19 11.06
CA TYR A 221 -17.35 -46.40 10.67
C TYR A 221 -18.43 -47.24 9.97
N SER A 222 -19.67 -46.77 10.01
CA SER A 222 -20.81 -47.33 9.28
C SER A 222 -21.70 -46.23 8.73
N TRP A 223 -22.22 -46.41 7.52
CA TRP A 223 -23.21 -45.51 6.94
C TRP A 223 -24.54 -45.59 7.70
N GLY A 224 -25.23 -44.45 7.79
CA GLY A 224 -26.56 -44.33 8.35
C GLY A 224 -27.24 -43.03 7.92
N ASP A 225 -28.35 -42.71 8.55
CA ASP A 225 -29.17 -41.54 8.25
C ASP A 225 -29.12 -40.50 9.38
N LEU A 226 -29.66 -39.32 9.09
CA LEU A 226 -29.98 -38.33 10.12
C LEU A 226 -31.08 -38.89 11.04
N THR A 227 -31.01 -38.59 12.33
CA THR A 227 -32.05 -38.96 13.29
C THR A 227 -33.28 -38.06 13.13
N ASP A 228 -34.43 -38.53 13.60
CA ASP A 228 -35.67 -37.73 13.62
C ASP A 228 -35.50 -36.43 14.43
N GLU A 229 -34.71 -36.47 15.52
CA GLU A 229 -34.39 -35.27 16.33
C GLU A 229 -33.53 -34.28 15.53
N GLU A 230 -32.54 -34.75 14.78
CA GLU A 230 -31.71 -33.91 13.90
C GLU A 230 -32.56 -33.22 12.82
N LEU A 231 -33.42 -33.98 12.14
CA LEU A 231 -34.32 -33.45 11.11
C LEU A 231 -35.31 -32.44 11.65
N LYS A 232 -35.93 -32.74 12.80
CA LYS A 232 -36.88 -31.86 13.47
C LYS A 232 -36.21 -30.54 13.89
N LEU A 233 -35.07 -30.59 14.56
CA LEU A 233 -34.35 -29.40 15.02
C LEU A 233 -33.78 -28.58 13.86
N MET A 234 -33.37 -29.22 12.76
CA MET A 234 -32.98 -28.51 11.53
C MET A 234 -34.16 -27.70 11.00
N GLU A 235 -35.33 -28.31 10.86
CA GLU A 235 -36.53 -27.64 10.36
C GLU A 235 -36.93 -26.45 11.25
N GLU A 236 -36.85 -26.61 12.57
CA GLU A 236 -37.14 -25.54 13.55
C GLU A 236 -36.15 -24.37 13.47
N LYS A 237 -34.86 -24.64 13.18
CA LYS A 237 -33.80 -23.61 13.19
C LYS A 237 -33.51 -23.00 11.81
N ARG A 238 -33.94 -23.63 10.70
CA ARG A 238 -33.51 -23.21 9.35
C ARG A 238 -33.85 -21.75 9.04
N ASP A 239 -35.00 -21.27 9.48
CA ASP A 239 -35.47 -19.91 9.19
C ASP A 239 -34.62 -18.86 9.92
N TYR A 240 -34.13 -19.18 11.12
CA TYR A 240 -33.17 -18.35 11.84
C TYR A 240 -31.86 -18.24 11.07
N PHE A 241 -31.33 -19.36 10.57
CA PHE A 241 -30.08 -19.36 9.79
C PHE A 241 -30.22 -18.73 8.38
N ALA A 242 -31.46 -18.57 7.90
CA ALA A 242 -31.80 -17.81 6.70
C ALA A 242 -32.03 -16.32 6.97
N SER A 243 -32.22 -15.93 8.24
CA SER A 243 -32.62 -14.57 8.61
C SER A 243 -31.48 -13.56 8.52
N GLU A 244 -31.85 -12.29 8.33
CA GLU A 244 -30.89 -11.19 8.42
C GLU A 244 -30.27 -11.09 9.82
N GLU A 245 -31.03 -11.47 10.86
CA GLU A 245 -30.54 -11.48 12.24
C GLU A 245 -29.28 -12.35 12.37
N TRP A 246 -29.24 -13.52 11.75
CA TRP A 246 -28.05 -14.37 11.76
C TRP A 246 -26.98 -13.90 10.77
N ILE A 247 -27.37 -13.65 9.51
CA ILE A 247 -26.43 -13.40 8.41
C ILE A 247 -25.68 -12.07 8.63
N TYR A 248 -26.36 -11.04 9.13
CA TYR A 248 -25.83 -9.68 9.30
C TYR A 248 -25.64 -9.27 10.77
N HIS A 249 -25.58 -10.21 11.73
CA HIS A 249 -25.40 -9.86 13.15
C HIS A 249 -24.11 -9.09 13.42
N VAL A 250 -23.04 -9.42 12.69
CA VAL A 250 -21.78 -8.68 12.74
C VAL A 250 -21.92 -7.44 11.90
N LYS A 251 -22.19 -6.32 12.56
CA LYS A 251 -22.26 -5.01 11.91
C LYS A 251 -20.88 -4.57 11.46
N SER A 252 -20.79 -4.01 10.25
CA SER A 252 -19.62 -3.27 9.82
C SER A 252 -19.36 -2.10 10.78
N SER A 253 -18.09 -1.75 10.96
CA SER A 253 -17.66 -0.55 11.67
C SER A 253 -18.48 0.66 11.20
N ALA A 254 -19.24 1.30 12.08
CA ALA A 254 -20.01 2.49 11.70
C ALA A 254 -19.04 3.57 11.19
N LYS A 255 -19.32 4.16 10.02
CA LYS A 255 -18.66 5.38 9.54
C LYS A 255 -19.07 6.62 10.35
N ASP A 256 -19.37 6.43 11.63
CA ASP A 256 -19.74 7.49 12.54
C ASP A 256 -18.46 8.19 13.01
N SER A 257 -18.46 9.52 12.96
CA SER A 257 -17.28 10.35 13.23
C SER A 257 -16.78 10.27 14.68
N ASP A 258 -17.57 9.66 15.57
CA ASP A 258 -17.26 9.50 16.99
C ASP A 258 -16.60 8.15 17.35
N VAL A 259 -16.43 7.24 16.38
CA VAL A 259 -15.81 5.92 16.58
C VAL A 259 -14.45 5.88 15.88
N LEU A 260 -13.41 5.41 16.59
CA LEU A 260 -12.09 5.19 16.03
C LEU A 260 -11.96 3.76 15.51
N PHE A 261 -11.44 3.60 14.30
CA PHE A 261 -11.32 2.31 13.63
C PHE A 261 -9.87 1.89 13.45
N GLY A 262 -9.57 0.59 13.49
CA GLY A 262 -8.23 0.05 13.38
C GLY A 262 -8.18 -1.36 12.81
N ILE A 263 -7.17 -1.66 11.99
CA ILE A 263 -6.90 -3.03 11.50
C ILE A 263 -5.55 -3.51 12.03
N HIS A 264 -5.56 -4.72 12.58
CA HIS A 264 -4.36 -5.43 13.00
C HIS A 264 -4.30 -6.80 12.33
N ARG A 265 -3.18 -7.14 11.69
CA ARG A 265 -2.96 -8.44 11.07
C ARG A 265 -1.86 -9.19 11.79
N CYS A 266 -2.08 -10.48 11.99
CA CYS A 266 -1.17 -11.41 12.63
C CYS A 266 -1.27 -12.79 11.96
N PRO A 267 -0.37 -13.74 12.28
CA PRO A 267 -0.49 -15.12 11.78
C PRO A 267 -1.83 -15.81 12.12
N GLY A 268 -2.49 -15.33 13.17
CA GLY A 268 -3.78 -15.79 13.66
C GLY A 268 -5.00 -15.28 12.88
N GLY A 269 -4.83 -14.24 12.06
CA GLY A 269 -5.90 -13.60 11.28
C GLY A 269 -5.79 -12.07 11.25
N THR A 270 -6.80 -11.45 10.65
CA THR A 270 -7.06 -10.01 10.60
C THR A 270 -8.10 -9.65 11.64
N PHE A 271 -7.77 -8.67 12.49
CA PHE A 271 -8.68 -7.99 13.39
C PHE A 271 -9.08 -6.65 12.80
N ARG A 272 -10.36 -6.31 12.92
CA ARG A 272 -10.95 -5.02 12.61
C ARG A 272 -11.65 -4.52 13.86
N VAL A 273 -11.12 -3.46 14.46
CA VAL A 273 -11.53 -3.00 15.79
C VAL A 273 -12.06 -1.58 15.70
N SER A 274 -13.27 -1.40 16.22
CA SER A 274 -13.92 -0.11 16.39
C SER A 274 -13.98 0.23 17.89
N VAL A 275 -13.51 1.41 18.28
CA VAL A 275 -13.55 1.88 19.67
C VAL A 275 -14.26 3.23 19.77
N LYS A 276 -15.13 3.37 20.77
CA LYS A 276 -15.73 4.64 21.15
C LYS A 276 -15.06 5.15 22.41
N LEU A 277 -14.51 6.35 22.36
CA LEU A 277 -13.75 6.95 23.45
C LEU A 277 -14.43 8.20 23.99
N ASP A 278 -14.46 8.33 25.31
CA ASP A 278 -14.61 9.63 25.97
C ASP A 278 -13.23 10.26 26.12
N THR A 279 -12.94 11.22 25.24
CA THR A 279 -11.65 11.92 25.21
C THR A 279 -11.47 12.89 26.37
N LYS A 280 -12.56 13.31 27.06
CA LYS A 280 -12.48 14.20 28.23
C LYS A 280 -12.10 13.44 29.48
N THR A 281 -12.75 12.30 29.71
CA THR A 281 -12.50 11.45 30.89
C THR A 281 -11.41 10.41 30.64
N LYS A 282 -10.92 10.28 29.39
CA LYS A 282 -9.94 9.27 28.95
C LYS A 282 -10.40 7.84 29.27
N VAL A 283 -11.64 7.53 28.88
CA VAL A 283 -12.29 6.23 29.09
C VAL A 283 -12.68 5.60 27.76
N LEU A 284 -12.47 4.28 27.65
CA LEU A 284 -13.01 3.43 26.60
C LEU A 284 -14.50 3.16 26.88
N GLU A 285 -15.40 3.83 26.17
CA GLU A 285 -16.85 3.61 26.34
C GLU A 285 -17.30 2.26 25.79
N GLN A 286 -16.76 1.89 24.63
CA GLN A 286 -17.12 0.67 23.91
C GLN A 286 -15.99 0.24 22.98
N VAL A 287 -15.86 -1.07 22.79
CA VAL A 287 -15.04 -1.69 21.75
C VAL A 287 -15.86 -2.74 21.01
N ILE A 288 -15.65 -2.87 19.71
CA ILE A 288 -16.23 -3.89 18.83
C ILE A 288 -15.08 -4.49 18.03
N ILE A 289 -14.95 -5.81 18.02
CA ILE A 289 -13.84 -6.58 17.44
C ILE A 289 -14.41 -7.58 16.44
N ASN A 290 -14.10 -7.36 15.16
CA ASN A 290 -14.45 -8.23 14.05
C ASN A 290 -13.19 -8.84 13.43
N GLY A 291 -13.32 -9.91 12.64
CA GLY A 291 -12.17 -10.49 11.95
C GLY A 291 -12.34 -11.90 11.42
N ASP A 292 -11.27 -12.44 10.84
CA ASP A 292 -11.21 -13.79 10.25
C ASP A 292 -10.47 -14.82 11.14
N PHE A 293 -10.42 -14.57 12.44
CA PHE A 293 -9.73 -15.42 13.42
C PHE A 293 -10.56 -16.63 13.89
N PHE A 294 -9.90 -17.56 14.57
CA PHE A 294 -10.50 -18.73 15.21
C PHE A 294 -10.24 -18.68 16.71
N VAL A 295 -11.30 -18.57 17.51
CA VAL A 295 -11.23 -18.49 18.97
C VAL A 295 -12.29 -19.36 19.65
N LYS A 296 -11.94 -19.87 20.83
CA LYS A 296 -12.81 -20.63 21.73
C LYS A 296 -12.72 -20.04 23.14
N PRO A 297 -13.86 -19.88 23.86
CA PRO A 297 -15.23 -20.04 23.36
C PRO A 297 -15.57 -18.96 22.31
N GLN A 298 -16.59 -19.16 21.47
CA GLN A 298 -16.97 -18.17 20.45
C GLN A 298 -17.31 -16.80 21.04
N ARG A 299 -17.94 -16.82 22.22
CA ARG A 299 -18.31 -15.64 23.01
C ARG A 299 -17.11 -14.92 23.62
N LEU A 300 -15.89 -15.45 23.53
CA LEU A 300 -14.68 -14.84 24.09
C LEU A 300 -14.53 -13.38 23.66
N ILE A 301 -14.81 -13.08 22.39
CA ILE A 301 -14.75 -11.72 21.85
C ILE A 301 -15.81 -10.83 22.48
N TYR A 302 -17.08 -11.27 22.50
CA TYR A 302 -18.17 -10.51 23.12
C TYR A 302 -17.95 -10.30 24.63
N ASP A 303 -17.40 -11.30 25.32
CA ASP A 303 -17.07 -11.21 26.74
C ASP A 303 -15.90 -10.24 26.96
N LEU A 304 -14.91 -10.20 26.07
CA LEU A 304 -13.80 -9.24 26.10
C LEU A 304 -14.32 -7.82 25.86
N GLU A 305 -15.17 -7.61 24.86
CA GLU A 305 -15.80 -6.32 24.59
C GLU A 305 -16.58 -5.79 25.79
N ALA A 306 -17.38 -6.67 26.41
CA ALA A 306 -18.14 -6.35 27.61
C ALA A 306 -17.22 -6.03 28.81
N TYR A 307 -16.12 -6.78 28.98
CA TYR A 307 -15.16 -6.59 30.08
C TYR A 307 -14.37 -5.28 29.96
N LEU A 308 -14.11 -4.84 28.73
CA LEU A 308 -13.38 -3.60 28.46
C LEU A 308 -14.27 -2.34 28.50
N LYS A 309 -15.58 -2.50 28.55
CA LYS A 309 -16.52 -1.37 28.63
C LYS A 309 -16.24 -0.48 29.85
N HIS A 310 -16.22 0.84 29.64
CA HIS A 310 -15.93 1.86 30.64
C HIS A 310 -14.56 1.74 31.33
N THR A 311 -13.56 1.23 30.62
CA THR A 311 -12.19 1.09 31.12
C THR A 311 -11.40 2.39 30.93
N PRO A 312 -10.65 2.89 31.94
CA PRO A 312 -9.69 3.98 31.73
C PRO A 312 -8.63 3.60 30.69
N LEU A 313 -8.32 4.50 29.75
CA LEU A 313 -7.46 4.18 28.59
C LEU A 313 -6.08 3.62 28.96
N GLN A 314 -5.51 4.10 30.07
CA GLN A 314 -4.22 3.64 30.60
C GLN A 314 -4.24 2.19 31.11
N ASP A 315 -5.42 1.68 31.49
CA ASP A 315 -5.60 0.36 32.10
C ASP A 315 -6.08 -0.69 31.09
N VAL A 316 -6.38 -0.30 29.83
CA VAL A 316 -6.92 -1.20 28.80
C VAL A 316 -6.00 -2.38 28.56
N GLU A 317 -4.71 -2.14 28.32
CA GLU A 317 -3.74 -3.22 28.10
C GLU A 317 -3.69 -4.19 29.29
N LYS A 318 -3.61 -3.63 30.51
CA LYS A 318 -3.58 -4.41 31.74
C LYS A 318 -4.83 -5.28 31.88
N ARG A 319 -6.01 -4.70 31.62
CA ARG A 319 -7.29 -5.41 31.69
C ARG A 319 -7.45 -6.48 30.63
N ILE A 320 -6.89 -6.30 29.43
CA ILE A 320 -6.85 -7.38 28.44
C ILE A 320 -6.05 -8.55 28.99
N ARG A 321 -4.86 -8.30 29.57
CA ARG A 321 -4.05 -9.36 30.20
C ARG A 321 -4.81 -10.05 31.34
N GLU A 322 -5.39 -9.29 32.26
CA GLU A 322 -6.22 -9.79 33.37
C GLU A 322 -7.44 -10.59 32.88
N PHE A 323 -8.05 -10.20 31.75
CA PHE A 323 -9.17 -10.93 31.17
C PHE A 323 -8.78 -12.34 30.75
N PHE A 324 -7.60 -12.50 30.14
CA PHE A 324 -7.09 -13.80 29.72
C PHE A 324 -6.44 -14.58 30.87
N GLU A 325 -5.97 -13.92 31.92
CA GLU A 325 -5.48 -14.57 33.14
C GLU A 325 -6.60 -15.39 33.82
N GLY A 326 -6.41 -16.70 33.91
CA GLY A 326 -7.33 -17.60 34.60
C GLY A 326 -8.60 -17.98 33.81
N ARG A 327 -8.73 -17.56 32.54
CA ARG A 327 -9.77 -18.08 31.64
C ARG A 327 -9.22 -19.20 30.77
N ASP A 328 -10.01 -20.25 30.61
CA ASP A 328 -9.75 -21.28 29.61
C ASP A 328 -10.17 -20.75 28.23
N TRP A 329 -9.20 -20.61 27.33
CA TRP A 329 -9.41 -20.20 25.96
C TRP A 329 -8.42 -20.92 25.05
N GLU A 330 -8.86 -21.19 23.82
CA GLU A 330 -8.01 -21.79 22.79
C GLU A 330 -8.18 -20.98 21.50
N ALA A 331 -7.10 -20.79 20.75
CA ALA A 331 -7.14 -20.13 19.45
C ALA A 331 -5.98 -20.61 18.61
N LEU A 332 -6.18 -20.72 17.29
CA LEU A 332 -5.08 -21.16 16.43
C LEU A 332 -4.13 -19.97 16.21
N ASN A 333 -2.81 -20.11 16.38
CA ASN A 333 -1.80 -19.08 16.07
C ASN A 333 -2.12 -17.65 16.55
N LEU A 334 -2.82 -17.51 17.68
CA LEU A 334 -3.15 -16.22 18.29
C LEU A 334 -2.55 -16.15 19.68
N THR A 335 -2.03 -14.98 20.01
CA THR A 335 -1.47 -14.65 21.32
C THR A 335 -2.30 -13.56 21.98
N VAL A 336 -2.16 -13.40 23.29
CA VAL A 336 -2.79 -12.28 24.02
C VAL A 336 -2.30 -10.93 23.49
N ASP A 337 -1.05 -10.84 23.06
CA ASP A 337 -0.48 -9.60 22.51
C ASP A 337 -1.13 -9.20 21.17
N ASP A 338 -1.64 -10.15 20.37
CA ASP A 338 -2.40 -9.83 19.15
C ASP A 338 -3.71 -9.09 19.47
N PHE A 339 -4.44 -9.52 20.52
CA PHE A 339 -5.64 -8.82 20.99
C PHE A 339 -5.31 -7.43 21.54
N ILE A 340 -4.21 -7.31 22.30
CA ILE A 340 -3.73 -6.03 22.81
C ILE A 340 -3.41 -5.09 21.66
N ASN A 341 -2.63 -5.54 20.68
CA ASN A 341 -2.25 -4.72 19.53
C ASN A 341 -3.48 -4.30 18.71
N ALA A 342 -4.44 -5.21 18.51
CA ALA A 342 -5.68 -4.93 17.81
C ALA A 342 -6.52 -3.85 18.50
N VAL A 343 -6.70 -3.93 19.83
CA VAL A 343 -7.52 -2.97 20.58
C VAL A 343 -6.78 -1.66 20.84
N MET A 344 -5.49 -1.72 21.14
CA MET A 344 -4.70 -0.54 21.46
C MET A 344 -4.43 0.34 20.24
N PHE A 345 -4.40 -0.23 19.03
CA PHE A 345 -4.13 0.53 17.83
C PHE A 345 -5.12 1.69 17.57
N PRO A 346 -6.46 1.46 17.50
CA PRO A 346 -7.39 2.57 17.34
C PRO A 346 -7.41 3.50 18.57
N ILE A 347 -7.11 2.99 19.78
CA ILE A 347 -6.96 3.82 20.98
C ILE A 347 -5.77 4.79 20.85
N ARG A 348 -4.61 4.33 20.37
CA ARG A 348 -3.41 5.16 20.16
C ARG A 348 -3.65 6.28 19.16
N LYS A 349 -4.63 6.17 18.26
CA LYS A 349 -5.02 7.29 17.39
C LYS A 349 -5.50 8.50 18.20
N ALA A 350 -6.00 8.33 19.43
CA ALA A 350 -6.34 9.43 20.32
C ALA A 350 -5.14 10.31 20.70
N GLU A 351 -3.91 9.80 20.62
CA GLU A 351 -2.69 10.64 20.73
C GLU A 351 -2.68 11.75 19.69
N GLY A 352 -3.34 11.57 18.54
CA GLY A 352 -3.53 12.60 17.52
C GLY A 352 -4.20 13.88 18.04
N LEU A 353 -4.99 13.82 19.11
CA LEU A 353 -5.55 15.00 19.76
C LEU A 353 -4.46 15.88 20.39
N ASP A 354 -3.46 15.26 21.02
CA ASP A 354 -2.29 15.97 21.56
C ASP A 354 -1.43 16.57 20.44
N LEU A 355 -1.60 16.08 19.22
CA LEU A 355 -0.98 16.59 17.99
C LEU A 355 -1.81 17.69 17.31
N GLY A 356 -2.93 18.09 17.93
CA GLY A 356 -3.83 19.12 17.42
C GLY A 356 -4.80 18.64 16.34
N LEU A 357 -4.92 17.34 16.05
CA LEU A 357 -5.94 16.83 15.14
C LEU A 357 -7.33 16.91 15.79
N GLU A 358 -8.36 17.14 14.96
CA GLU A 358 -9.75 17.08 15.42
C GLU A 358 -10.21 15.63 15.59
N LYS A 359 -11.09 15.36 16.57
CA LYS A 359 -11.60 14.01 16.87
C LYS A 359 -12.12 13.27 15.63
N LYS A 360 -12.92 13.95 14.80
CA LYS A 360 -13.48 13.40 13.54
C LYS A 360 -12.43 13.00 12.50
N ARG A 361 -11.18 13.46 12.65
CA ARG A 361 -10.08 13.25 11.71
C ARG A 361 -9.08 12.19 12.18
N LEU A 362 -9.25 11.65 13.39
CA LEU A 362 -8.33 10.65 13.93
C LEU A 362 -8.33 9.35 13.10
N ASN A 363 -9.45 9.01 12.45
CA ASN A 363 -9.52 7.88 11.52
C ASN A 363 -8.69 8.07 10.25
N ASN A 364 -8.29 9.30 9.93
CA ASN A 364 -7.37 9.55 8.84
C ASN A 364 -5.96 9.04 9.16
N ILE A 365 -5.62 8.78 10.43
CA ILE A 365 -4.41 8.01 10.74
C ILE A 365 -4.73 6.57 10.44
N ILE A 366 -4.21 6.02 9.35
CA ILE A 366 -4.45 4.62 8.99
C ILE A 366 -3.66 3.72 9.94
N ALA A 367 -2.35 3.96 10.07
CA ALA A 367 -1.45 3.15 10.88
C ALA A 367 -0.20 3.87 11.40
N SER A 368 0.35 3.37 12.52
CA SER A 368 1.71 3.63 12.98
C SER A 368 2.46 2.31 13.03
N ILE A 369 3.51 2.19 12.21
CA ILE A 369 4.23 0.96 11.90
C ILE A 369 5.60 1.00 12.61
N GLY A 370 5.91 -0.05 13.37
CA GLY A 370 7.20 -0.25 14.02
C GLY A 370 7.54 0.72 15.17
N GLY A 371 6.58 1.52 15.63
CA GLY A 371 6.79 2.51 16.69
C GLY A 371 5.54 3.30 17.07
N GLY A 372 5.67 4.17 18.08
CA GLY A 372 4.59 5.05 18.52
C GLY A 372 4.28 6.16 17.50
N LEU A 373 3.03 6.64 17.48
CA LEU A 373 2.59 7.66 16.51
C LEU A 373 3.45 8.92 16.58
N LYS A 374 3.56 9.51 17.77
CA LYS A 374 4.34 10.74 17.99
C LYS A 374 5.83 10.57 17.67
N GLU A 375 6.41 9.45 18.09
CA GLU A 375 7.82 9.14 17.85
C GLU A 375 8.12 9.03 16.35
N ASN A 376 7.31 8.25 15.63
CA ASN A 376 7.49 8.05 14.20
C ASN A 376 7.34 9.36 13.42
N LEU A 377 6.36 10.20 13.77
CA LEU A 377 6.18 11.52 13.17
C LEU A 377 7.39 12.44 13.38
N GLN A 378 7.98 12.44 14.58
CA GLN A 378 9.17 13.24 14.88
C GLN A 378 10.41 12.75 14.12
N LYS A 379 10.61 11.43 14.04
CA LYS A 379 11.76 10.80 13.36
C LYS A 379 11.64 10.79 11.85
N ALA A 380 10.45 11.00 11.30
CA ALA A 380 10.19 10.92 9.86
C ALA A 380 11.18 11.76 9.03
N LYS A 381 11.86 11.11 8.09
CA LYS A 381 12.81 11.69 7.15
C LYS A 381 12.32 11.65 5.70
N VAL A 382 11.38 10.77 5.40
CA VAL A 382 10.86 10.53 4.04
C VAL A 382 9.35 10.77 4.03
N MET A 383 8.84 11.42 2.98
CA MET A 383 7.39 11.61 2.77
C MET A 383 6.97 10.88 1.50
N LEU A 384 6.05 9.93 1.62
CA LEU A 384 5.54 9.13 0.50
C LEU A 384 4.17 9.66 0.10
N LEU A 385 4.02 10.02 -1.18
CA LEU A 385 2.82 10.66 -1.72
C LEU A 385 2.28 9.85 -2.90
N PRO A 386 0.99 9.52 -2.98
CA PRO A 386 0.49 8.67 -4.04
C PRO A 386 0.26 9.49 -5.32
N TYR A 387 0.61 8.92 -6.47
CA TYR A 387 0.42 9.59 -7.76
C TYR A 387 -1.03 9.99 -8.06
N CYS A 388 -1.99 9.21 -7.55
CA CYS A 388 -3.42 9.46 -7.74
C CYS A 388 -3.92 10.75 -7.06
N ALA A 389 -3.13 11.32 -6.16
CA ALA A 389 -3.39 12.63 -5.55
C ALA A 389 -2.90 13.83 -6.38
N LYS A 390 -2.14 13.60 -7.47
CA LYS A 390 -1.77 14.65 -8.43
C LYS A 390 -2.87 14.76 -9.49
N PRO A 391 -3.38 15.94 -9.87
CA PRO A 391 -4.46 16.08 -10.86
C PRO A 391 -4.14 15.50 -12.24
N ARG A 392 -5.17 15.21 -13.04
CA ARG A 392 -4.99 14.66 -14.41
C ARG A 392 -4.15 15.54 -15.34
N TRP A 393 -4.26 16.86 -15.17
CA TRP A 393 -3.49 17.83 -15.97
C TRP A 393 -2.02 17.92 -15.54
N CYS A 394 -1.63 17.29 -14.43
CA CYS A 394 -0.28 17.41 -13.88
C CYS A 394 0.70 16.55 -14.70
N ASP A 395 1.63 17.20 -15.39
CA ASP A 395 2.71 16.51 -16.12
C ASP A 395 3.59 15.61 -15.23
N TYR A 396 3.58 15.86 -13.92
CA TYR A 396 4.30 15.07 -12.92
C TYR A 396 3.47 13.90 -12.38
N ARG A 397 2.23 13.68 -12.84
CA ARG A 397 1.34 12.64 -12.27
C ARG A 397 2.04 11.29 -12.23
N HIS A 398 2.67 10.86 -13.31
CA HIS A 398 3.33 9.55 -13.40
C HIS A 398 4.84 9.60 -13.15
N LEU A 399 5.34 10.66 -12.52
CA LEU A 399 6.74 10.80 -12.11
C LEU A 399 6.85 10.75 -10.59
N ASP A 400 8.00 10.30 -10.10
CA ASP A 400 8.34 10.18 -8.68
C ASP A 400 8.69 11.53 -8.00
N ASP A 401 8.56 12.63 -8.74
CA ASP A 401 8.91 13.99 -8.34
C ASP A 401 7.74 14.98 -8.54
N CYS A 402 7.83 16.19 -7.98
CA CYS A 402 6.85 17.26 -8.18
C CYS A 402 7.51 18.60 -8.52
N GLY A 403 6.98 19.30 -9.53
CA GLY A 403 7.44 20.65 -9.90
C GLY A 403 6.98 21.77 -8.96
N GLU A 404 6.29 21.46 -7.85
CA GLU A 404 5.81 22.42 -6.83
C GLU A 404 5.01 23.62 -7.38
N CYS A 405 4.28 23.43 -8.50
CA CYS A 405 3.58 24.49 -9.23
C CYS A 405 2.49 25.22 -8.42
N GLY A 406 2.10 24.69 -7.26
CA GLY A 406 1.07 25.25 -6.38
C GLY A 406 -0.36 24.95 -6.81
N GLY A 407 -0.56 24.13 -7.85
CA GLY A 407 -1.88 23.79 -8.37
C GLY A 407 -2.55 22.56 -7.72
N CYS A 408 -1.89 21.85 -6.80
CA CYS A 408 -2.47 20.68 -6.13
C CYS A 408 -1.89 20.47 -4.73
N SER A 409 -2.56 19.62 -3.93
CA SER A 409 -2.14 19.28 -2.57
C SER A 409 -0.81 18.53 -2.50
N VAL A 410 -0.50 17.69 -3.49
CA VAL A 410 0.81 17.01 -3.57
C VAL A 410 1.94 18.04 -3.71
N GLY A 411 1.73 19.12 -4.48
CA GLY A 411 2.70 20.21 -4.57
C GLY A 411 2.90 20.94 -3.24
N ASP A 412 1.83 21.13 -2.46
CA ASP A 412 1.92 21.70 -1.11
C ASP A 412 2.64 20.75 -0.14
N ALA A 413 2.42 19.44 -0.27
CA ALA A 413 3.09 18.41 0.51
C ALA A 413 4.60 18.35 0.25
N TYR A 414 5.03 18.41 -1.02
CA TYR A 414 6.45 18.51 -1.39
C TYR A 414 7.10 19.73 -0.74
N ARG A 415 6.47 20.91 -0.86
CA ARG A 415 6.98 22.14 -0.28
C ARG A 415 7.14 22.04 1.24
N LEU A 416 6.14 21.48 1.91
CA LEU A 416 6.16 21.29 3.36
C LEU A 416 7.22 20.25 3.78
N ALA A 417 7.36 19.14 3.06
CA ALA A 417 8.39 18.15 3.30
C ALA A 417 9.79 18.77 3.24
N TYR A 418 10.07 19.58 2.21
CA TYR A 418 11.36 20.28 2.10
C TYR A 418 11.59 21.27 3.24
N GLN A 419 10.58 22.05 3.64
CA GLN A 419 10.67 22.96 4.80
C GLN A 419 11.04 22.23 6.09
N LYS A 420 10.61 20.98 6.22
CA LYS A 420 10.82 20.11 7.38
C LYS A 420 12.02 19.19 7.22
N GLY A 421 12.85 19.40 6.18
CA GLY A 421 14.07 18.66 5.91
C GLY A 421 13.84 17.20 5.53
N MET A 422 12.66 16.87 5.00
CA MET A 422 12.29 15.53 4.54
C MET A 422 12.53 15.36 3.05
N ILE A 423 12.54 14.10 2.61
CA ILE A 423 12.68 13.68 1.22
C ILE A 423 11.29 13.27 0.72
N PRO A 424 10.57 14.12 -0.03
CA PRO A 424 9.30 13.75 -0.65
C PRO A 424 9.52 12.89 -1.90
N ILE A 425 8.75 11.80 -2.02
CA ILE A 425 8.76 10.89 -3.16
C ILE A 425 7.31 10.60 -3.56
N THR A 426 7.00 10.73 -4.85
CA THR A 426 5.71 10.30 -5.38
C THR A 426 5.79 8.82 -5.74
N ILE A 427 4.93 8.01 -5.14
CA ILE A 427 4.79 6.59 -5.45
C ILE A 427 3.87 6.44 -6.67
N THR A 428 4.43 6.01 -7.79
CA THR A 428 3.75 5.83 -9.09
C THR A 428 3.44 4.37 -9.42
N SER A 429 4.11 3.42 -8.76
CA SER A 429 3.85 1.99 -8.90
C SER A 429 4.09 1.25 -7.58
N PHE A 430 3.62 0.00 -7.52
CA PHE A 430 3.81 -0.87 -6.36
C PHE A 430 5.29 -1.26 -6.18
N GLU A 431 6.02 -1.48 -7.28
CA GLU A 431 7.45 -1.78 -7.27
C GLU A 431 8.25 -0.62 -6.68
N LEU A 432 7.93 0.61 -7.09
CA LEU A 432 8.58 1.80 -6.54
C LEU A 432 8.33 1.92 -5.03
N LEU A 433 7.10 1.63 -4.55
CA LEU A 433 6.81 1.61 -3.12
C LEU A 433 7.69 0.60 -2.38
N ARG A 434 7.74 -0.65 -2.86
CA ARG A 434 8.54 -1.72 -2.26
C ARG A 434 10.01 -1.33 -2.17
N ASP A 435 10.57 -0.85 -3.28
CA ASP A 435 11.98 -0.49 -3.36
C ASP A 435 12.28 0.74 -2.48
N THR A 436 11.35 1.70 -2.38
CA THR A 436 11.47 2.85 -1.48
C THR A 436 11.41 2.45 -0.02
N LEU A 437 10.52 1.53 0.37
CA LEU A 437 10.44 1.03 1.75
C LEU A 437 11.71 0.25 2.13
N LEU A 438 12.26 -0.55 1.22
CA LEU A 438 13.53 -1.23 1.42
C LEU A 438 14.69 -0.23 1.57
N TRP A 439 14.72 0.81 0.74
CA TRP A 439 15.70 1.90 0.87
C TRP A 439 15.57 2.62 2.22
N CYS A 440 14.35 2.88 2.70
CA CYS A 440 14.11 3.41 4.03
C CYS A 440 14.70 2.48 5.11
N ALA A 441 14.44 1.18 5.01
CA ALA A 441 14.93 0.18 5.97
C ALA A 441 16.46 0.15 6.04
N GLN A 442 17.12 0.09 4.88
CA GLN A 442 18.58 0.08 4.76
C GLN A 442 19.26 1.32 5.37
N ASN A 443 18.56 2.46 5.38
CA ASN A 443 19.07 3.72 5.91
C ASN A 443 18.52 4.06 7.32
N GLY A 444 17.68 3.19 7.89
CA GLY A 444 16.99 3.45 9.17
C GLY A 444 16.06 4.66 9.12
N TYR A 445 15.51 4.98 7.95
CA TYR A 445 14.62 6.12 7.77
C TYR A 445 13.19 5.78 8.17
N THR A 446 12.61 6.66 8.97
CA THR A 446 11.18 6.66 9.25
C THR A 446 10.44 7.46 8.18
N TYR A 447 9.26 7.02 7.75
CA TYR A 447 8.47 7.71 6.72
C TYR A 447 7.10 8.20 7.22
N ILE A 448 6.56 9.23 6.56
CA ILE A 448 5.15 9.58 6.58
C ILE A 448 4.59 9.27 5.20
N GLY A 449 3.65 8.34 5.11
CA GLY A 449 3.02 7.96 3.85
C GLY A 449 1.55 8.37 3.78
N HIS A 450 1.04 8.50 2.56
CA HIS A 450 -0.37 8.75 2.30
C HIS A 450 -0.91 7.68 1.35
N CYS A 451 -1.98 7.02 1.73
CA CYS A 451 -2.67 6.01 0.91
C CYS A 451 -4.12 5.87 1.40
N CYS A 452 -4.99 5.20 0.65
CA CYS A 452 -6.31 4.86 1.16
C CYS A 452 -6.26 3.64 2.11
N TYR A 453 -7.25 3.53 2.98
CA TYR A 453 -7.35 2.44 3.95
C TYR A 453 -7.33 1.05 3.27
N GLU A 454 -8.05 0.91 2.16
CA GLU A 454 -8.13 -0.32 1.39
C GLU A 454 -6.78 -0.70 0.78
N PHE A 455 -5.98 0.29 0.35
CA PHE A 455 -4.62 0.04 -0.12
C PHE A 455 -3.73 -0.50 1.00
N TYR A 456 -3.76 0.13 2.18
CA TYR A 456 -2.99 -0.34 3.33
C TYR A 456 -3.40 -1.76 3.74
N GLU A 457 -4.71 -2.01 3.89
CA GLU A 457 -5.22 -3.33 4.24
C GLU A 457 -4.75 -4.37 3.23
N LYS A 458 -4.87 -4.11 1.92
CA LYS A 458 -4.46 -5.06 0.89
C LYS A 458 -2.95 -5.27 0.81
N ARG A 459 -2.14 -4.27 1.21
CA ARG A 459 -0.68 -4.29 1.12
C ARG A 459 0.05 -4.39 2.45
N TYR A 460 -0.67 -4.74 3.53
CA TYR A 460 -0.12 -4.81 4.88
C TYR A 460 1.24 -5.54 4.97
N GLU A 461 1.40 -6.67 4.27
CA GLU A 461 2.61 -7.49 4.34
C GLU A 461 3.89 -6.75 3.97
N ILE A 462 3.86 -5.85 2.97
CA ILE A 462 5.07 -5.11 2.58
C ILE A 462 5.46 -4.10 3.66
N PHE A 463 4.48 -3.49 4.33
CA PHE A 463 4.72 -2.57 5.43
C PHE A 463 5.24 -3.30 6.67
N SER A 464 4.68 -4.47 6.99
CA SER A 464 5.17 -5.34 8.07
C SER A 464 6.61 -5.78 7.83
N LYS A 465 6.90 -6.35 6.65
CA LYS A 465 8.25 -6.80 6.27
C LYS A 465 9.26 -5.67 6.27
N ALA A 466 8.88 -4.50 5.76
CA ALA A 466 9.75 -3.33 5.77
C ALA A 466 10.05 -2.87 7.20
N SER A 467 9.05 -2.90 8.09
CA SER A 467 9.23 -2.58 9.51
C SER A 467 10.16 -3.55 10.23
N GLU A 468 10.02 -4.86 9.98
CA GLU A 468 10.94 -5.89 10.50
C GLU A 468 12.39 -5.66 10.05
N GLN A 469 12.57 -5.04 8.88
CA GLN A 469 13.87 -4.65 8.33
C GLN A 469 14.33 -3.25 8.78
N GLY A 470 13.52 -2.50 9.53
CA GLY A 470 13.87 -1.20 10.10
C GLY A 470 13.18 0.04 9.49
N ALA A 471 12.28 -0.13 8.52
CA ALA A 471 11.48 0.97 7.97
C ALA A 471 10.19 1.20 8.76
N ASN A 472 10.27 2.05 9.78
CA ASN A 472 9.11 2.48 10.55
C ASN A 472 8.36 3.64 9.86
N GLY A 473 7.10 3.87 10.19
CA GLY A 473 6.39 5.01 9.62
C GLY A 473 4.96 5.21 10.09
N VAL A 474 4.34 6.27 9.61
CA VAL A 474 2.92 6.58 9.84
C VAL A 474 2.22 6.73 8.50
N LEU A 475 1.04 6.15 8.37
CA LEU A 475 0.21 6.25 7.18
C LEU A 475 -1.03 7.10 7.45
N PHE A 476 -1.29 8.04 6.55
CA PHE A 476 -2.48 8.88 6.55
C PHE A 476 -3.38 8.58 5.37
N ASP A 477 -4.68 8.74 5.58
CA ASP A 477 -5.72 8.53 4.59
C ASP A 477 -5.75 9.66 3.55
N ILE A 478 -6.32 9.37 2.39
CA ILE A 478 -6.54 10.31 1.29
C ILE A 478 -8.03 10.41 0.98
N VAL A 479 -8.46 11.56 0.50
CA VAL A 479 -9.88 11.85 0.29
C VAL A 479 -10.26 11.66 -1.17
N GLY A 480 -11.44 11.06 -1.38
CA GLY A 480 -12.09 10.95 -2.68
C GLY A 480 -12.55 9.53 -2.96
N THR A 481 -13.16 9.33 -4.12
CA THR A 481 -13.61 8.00 -4.54
C THR A 481 -12.42 7.14 -4.90
N THR A 482 -12.09 6.18 -4.03
CA THR A 482 -10.97 5.28 -4.20
C THR A 482 -11.19 4.39 -5.42
N CYS A 483 -10.10 3.94 -6.05
CA CYS A 483 -10.19 2.96 -7.13
C CYS A 483 -10.92 1.68 -6.70
N TYR A 484 -10.83 1.36 -5.41
CA TYR A 484 -11.54 0.26 -4.73
C TYR A 484 -13.06 0.41 -4.72
N SER A 485 -13.56 1.65 -4.63
CA SER A 485 -15.00 1.93 -4.60
C SER A 485 -15.65 1.92 -5.99
N LEU A 486 -14.84 2.03 -7.06
CA LEU A 486 -15.30 2.11 -8.45
C LEU A 486 -15.32 0.75 -9.15
N GLY A 487 -14.99 -0.30 -8.42
CA GLY A 487 -14.99 -1.66 -8.92
C GLY A 487 -13.68 -2.06 -9.60
N VAL A 488 -13.77 -3.20 -10.27
CA VAL A 488 -12.62 -3.99 -10.69
C VAL A 488 -11.81 -3.31 -11.79
N GLU A 489 -12.44 -2.69 -12.77
CA GLU A 489 -11.66 -2.15 -13.89
C GLU A 489 -10.81 -0.92 -13.48
N GLU A 490 -11.26 -0.13 -12.51
CA GLU A 490 -10.57 1.09 -12.07
C GLU A 490 -9.42 0.83 -11.08
N GLU A 491 -9.52 -0.20 -10.24
CA GLU A 491 -8.40 -0.62 -9.37
C GLU A 491 -7.26 -1.27 -10.17
N GLU A 492 -7.53 -1.94 -11.30
CA GLU A 492 -6.48 -2.46 -12.19
C GLU A 492 -5.70 -1.32 -12.86
N LYS A 493 -6.40 -0.32 -13.38
CA LYS A 493 -5.77 0.92 -13.86
C LYS A 493 -4.93 1.56 -12.75
N ALA A 494 -5.42 1.56 -11.51
CA ALA A 494 -4.68 2.14 -10.39
C ALA A 494 -3.37 1.43 -10.10
N TYR A 495 -3.37 0.11 -10.18
CA TYR A 495 -2.18 -0.71 -10.00
C TYR A 495 -1.09 -0.42 -11.03
N HIS A 496 -1.48 -0.17 -12.28
CA HIS A 496 -0.56 0.14 -13.38
C HIS A 496 -0.16 1.62 -13.50
N GLY A 497 -0.60 2.46 -12.57
CA GLY A 497 -0.32 3.89 -12.64
C GLY A 497 -1.27 4.64 -13.59
N GLU A 498 -2.31 3.99 -14.12
CA GLU A 498 -3.23 4.49 -15.16
C GLU A 498 -4.56 4.99 -14.59
N PHE A 499 -4.75 4.97 -13.26
CA PHE A 499 -6.00 5.42 -12.65
C PHE A 499 -6.21 6.90 -12.86
N THR A 500 -7.40 7.23 -13.34
CA THR A 500 -7.71 8.58 -13.78
C THR A 500 -8.45 9.38 -12.72
N VAL A 501 -9.14 8.78 -11.76
CA VAL A 501 -9.87 9.57 -10.75
C VAL A 501 -8.89 10.32 -9.85
N GLU A 502 -9.27 11.52 -9.48
CA GLU A 502 -8.48 12.45 -8.68
C GLU A 502 -8.83 12.24 -7.20
N LEU A 503 -7.83 11.88 -6.42
CA LEU A 503 -7.89 11.88 -4.96
C LEU A 503 -7.19 13.16 -4.46
N ASP A 504 -7.41 13.52 -3.21
CA ASP A 504 -6.79 14.69 -2.60
C ASP A 504 -6.14 14.34 -1.25
N LEU A 505 -5.07 15.05 -0.90
CA LEU A 505 -4.47 14.95 0.43
C LEU A 505 -5.25 15.85 1.39
N ILE A 506 -5.35 15.43 2.64
CA ILE A 506 -5.98 16.23 3.68
C ILE A 506 -4.99 17.29 4.16
N LYS A 507 -4.94 18.43 3.46
CA LYS A 507 -3.95 19.49 3.69
C LYS A 507 -3.84 19.91 5.16
N GLU A 508 -4.97 20.10 5.84
CA GLU A 508 -5.00 20.51 7.24
C GLU A 508 -4.30 19.51 8.16
N ASP A 509 -4.54 18.21 7.95
CA ASP A 509 -3.97 17.14 8.78
C ASP A 509 -2.46 17.09 8.57
N MET A 510 -2.05 17.17 7.30
CA MET A 510 -0.65 17.26 6.93
C MET A 510 0.05 18.47 7.61
N TYR A 511 -0.51 19.68 7.55
CA TYR A 511 0.09 20.84 8.20
C TYR A 511 0.16 20.69 9.73
N ARG A 512 -0.89 20.17 10.38
CA ARG A 512 -0.91 19.99 11.83
C ARG A 512 0.06 18.92 12.30
N VAL A 513 0.08 17.76 11.64
CA VAL A 513 1.03 16.66 11.92
C VAL A 513 2.48 17.12 11.75
N MET A 514 2.77 17.85 10.68
CA MET A 514 4.11 18.35 10.37
C MET A 514 4.58 19.47 11.31
N SER A 515 3.67 20.11 12.07
CA SER A 515 4.03 21.14 13.06
C SER A 515 4.87 20.57 14.21
N LEU A 516 4.79 19.26 14.46
CA LEU A 516 5.54 18.55 15.50
C LEU A 516 7.01 18.33 15.17
N LYS A 517 7.35 18.33 13.87
CA LYS A 517 8.75 18.42 13.48
C LYS A 517 9.16 19.88 13.64
N PRO A 518 10.25 20.16 14.37
CA PRO A 518 10.84 21.49 14.32
C PRO A 518 11.06 21.81 12.84
N ASP A 519 10.78 23.05 12.45
CA ASP A 519 11.34 23.54 11.21
C ASP A 519 12.84 23.26 11.26
N VAL A 520 13.43 22.96 10.10
CA VAL A 520 14.89 22.92 10.03
C VAL A 520 15.36 24.23 10.64
N ASP A 521 16.04 24.11 11.78
CA ASP A 521 16.22 25.21 12.71
C ASP A 521 16.92 26.36 11.99
N THR A 522 16.13 27.35 11.60
CA THR A 522 16.64 28.58 10.99
C THR A 522 17.57 29.35 11.94
N GLN A 523 17.76 28.88 13.18
CA GLN A 523 18.66 29.48 14.17
C GLN A 523 19.96 28.69 14.43
N THR A 524 20.08 27.40 14.12
CA THR A 524 21.36 26.66 14.31
C THR A 524 21.98 26.09 13.02
N GLN A 525 21.44 26.48 11.87
CA GLN A 525 22.27 26.78 10.71
C GLN A 525 21.90 28.17 10.19
N LYS A 526 22.43 29.21 10.86
CA LYS A 526 23.22 30.14 10.05
C LYS A 526 24.36 29.32 9.43
N VAL A 527 24.07 28.55 8.36
CA VAL A 527 24.92 28.70 7.18
C VAL A 527 25.01 30.21 7.08
N LYS A 528 26.21 30.79 7.20
CA LYS A 528 26.42 32.19 6.86
C LYS A 528 25.75 32.36 5.50
N ARG A 529 24.48 32.77 5.47
CA ARG A 529 23.75 32.97 4.22
C ARG A 529 24.52 34.14 3.66
N ARG A 530 25.42 33.83 2.72
CA ARG A 530 26.26 34.84 2.11
C ARG A 530 25.29 35.90 1.61
N ASN A 531 25.56 37.13 1.99
CA ASN A 531 24.80 38.24 1.47
C ASN A 531 25.05 38.24 -0.03
N PHE A 532 24.09 37.75 -0.82
CA PHE A 532 24.20 37.71 -2.27
C PHE A 532 23.55 38.96 -2.84
N ASP A 533 24.03 39.49 -3.96
CA ASP A 533 23.35 40.55 -4.71
C ASP A 533 23.18 40.20 -6.18
N PHE A 534 22.64 41.08 -7.01
CA PHE A 534 22.71 40.87 -8.46
C PHE A 534 24.15 40.94 -8.94
N SER A 535 24.55 40.01 -9.80
CA SER A 535 25.88 40.00 -10.40
C SER A 535 26.12 41.30 -11.19
N PRO A 536 27.23 42.02 -10.95
CA PRO A 536 27.53 43.26 -11.68
C PRO A 536 27.67 43.02 -13.19
N ASN A 537 27.97 41.79 -13.61
CA ASN A 537 28.12 41.42 -15.02
C ASN A 537 26.78 41.26 -15.77
N PHE A 538 25.67 41.04 -15.05
CA PHE A 538 24.37 40.67 -15.65
C PHE A 538 23.18 41.43 -15.07
N VAL A 539 23.41 42.41 -14.20
CA VAL A 539 22.34 43.22 -13.58
C VAL A 539 21.54 44.02 -14.61
N ASP A 540 22.14 44.34 -15.75
CA ASP A 540 21.50 45.00 -16.90
C ASP A 540 20.46 44.13 -17.61
N PHE A 541 20.57 42.79 -17.51
CA PHE A 541 19.58 41.84 -18.02
C PHE A 541 18.45 41.55 -17.04
N LYS A 542 18.47 42.16 -15.85
CA LYS A 542 17.41 41.99 -14.85
C LYS A 542 16.13 42.68 -15.32
N PRO A 543 14.97 41.99 -15.37
CA PRO A 543 13.71 42.66 -15.65
C PRO A 543 13.41 43.79 -14.65
N SER A 544 12.86 44.89 -15.11
CA SER A 544 12.57 46.08 -14.29
C SER A 544 11.62 45.76 -13.13
N TYR A 545 10.67 44.84 -13.36
CA TYR A 545 9.72 44.36 -12.35
C TYR A 545 10.33 43.35 -11.37
N TYR A 546 11.48 42.74 -11.68
CA TYR A 546 12.05 41.64 -10.91
C TYR A 546 12.80 42.19 -9.69
N LYS A 547 12.40 41.73 -8.50
CA LYS A 547 12.97 42.14 -7.21
C LYS A 547 13.87 41.04 -6.64
N LYS A 548 14.88 41.44 -5.87
CA LYS A 548 15.75 40.53 -5.14
C LYS A 548 14.91 39.64 -4.19
N PRO A 549 14.95 38.32 -4.34
CA PRO A 549 14.24 37.41 -3.45
C PRO A 549 14.91 37.32 -2.07
N LYS A 550 14.15 36.83 -1.08
CA LYS A 550 14.66 36.62 0.29
C LYS A 550 15.70 35.50 0.40
N ALA A 551 15.69 34.55 -0.54
CA ALA A 551 16.61 33.42 -0.61
C ALA A 551 16.60 32.82 -2.01
N VAL A 552 17.71 32.26 -2.48
CA VAL A 552 17.84 31.44 -3.70
C VAL A 552 18.80 30.29 -3.40
N PRO A 553 18.73 29.16 -4.14
CA PRO A 553 19.65 28.06 -3.91
C PRO A 553 21.10 28.47 -4.09
N THR A 554 21.97 28.08 -3.16
CA THR A 554 23.38 28.48 -3.13
C THR A 554 24.27 27.53 -3.95
N PRO A 555 25.49 27.95 -4.33
CA PRO A 555 26.46 27.06 -4.97
C PRO A 555 26.74 25.79 -4.15
N GLU A 556 26.73 25.87 -2.81
CA GLU A 556 26.89 24.69 -1.95
C GLU A 556 25.66 23.75 -1.97
N GLU A 557 24.45 24.31 -2.14
CA GLU A 557 23.23 23.51 -2.34
C GLU A 557 23.24 22.76 -3.68
N ASP A 558 23.93 23.29 -4.71
CA ASP A 558 24.18 22.57 -5.95
C ASP A 558 24.98 21.29 -5.70
N MET A 559 26.09 21.39 -4.94
CA MET A 559 26.97 20.25 -4.66
C MET A 559 26.31 19.19 -3.78
N THR A 560 25.55 19.60 -2.75
CA THR A 560 24.93 18.66 -1.80
C THR A 560 23.78 17.87 -2.42
N ARG A 561 22.94 18.50 -3.26
CA ARG A 561 21.82 17.83 -3.95
C ARG A 561 22.26 16.95 -5.11
N THR A 562 23.47 17.15 -5.61
CA THR A 562 24.03 16.30 -6.68
C THR A 562 24.36 14.88 -6.21
N SER A 563 24.58 14.68 -4.91
CA SER A 563 24.76 13.34 -4.33
C SER A 563 23.54 12.41 -4.46
N MET A 564 22.36 12.94 -4.83
CA MET A 564 21.14 12.18 -5.10
C MET A 564 20.99 11.70 -6.56
N GLN A 565 21.86 12.12 -7.48
CA GLN A 565 21.84 11.63 -8.86
C GLN A 565 22.51 10.25 -8.94
N LYS A 566 21.75 9.22 -9.33
CA LYS A 566 22.20 7.81 -9.39
C LYS A 566 23.30 7.55 -10.44
N GLU A 567 23.35 8.34 -11.51
CA GLU A 567 24.34 8.25 -12.58
C GLU A 567 24.91 9.64 -12.86
N VAL A 568 26.20 9.81 -12.57
CA VAL A 568 26.89 11.09 -12.69
C VAL A 568 27.99 10.93 -13.72
N PHE A 569 27.92 11.67 -14.83
CA PHE A 569 28.99 11.66 -15.84
C PHE A 569 30.26 12.26 -15.24
N LYS A 570 31.42 11.66 -15.52
CA LYS A 570 32.72 12.10 -14.98
C LYS A 570 33.76 12.38 -16.08
N GLY A 571 33.36 12.28 -17.35
CA GLY A 571 34.21 12.63 -18.48
C GLY A 571 34.27 14.15 -18.69
N GLU A 572 35.11 14.58 -19.63
CA GLU A 572 35.34 16.01 -19.89
C GLU A 572 34.17 16.68 -20.62
N ALA A 573 33.62 16.02 -21.64
CA ALA A 573 32.51 16.53 -22.45
C ALA A 573 31.77 15.41 -23.19
N THR A 574 30.56 15.71 -23.65
CA THR A 574 29.75 14.85 -24.52
C THR A 574 29.25 15.61 -25.75
N ILE A 575 29.11 14.89 -26.88
CA ILE A 575 28.40 15.32 -28.08
C ILE A 575 27.41 14.21 -28.44
N GLY A 576 26.11 14.47 -28.29
CA GLY A 576 25.10 13.41 -28.28
C GLY A 576 25.48 12.31 -27.28
N ASP A 577 25.46 11.05 -27.73
CA ASP A 577 25.78 9.89 -26.88
C ASP A 577 27.29 9.60 -26.77
N GLN A 578 28.17 10.40 -27.38
CA GLN A 578 29.61 10.16 -27.41
C GLN A 578 30.38 11.02 -26.41
N SER A 579 31.24 10.40 -25.61
CA SER A 579 32.21 11.08 -24.75
C SER A 579 33.39 11.58 -25.58
N VAL A 580 33.75 12.86 -25.43
CA VAL A 580 34.82 13.52 -26.20
C VAL A 580 35.70 14.38 -25.29
N SER A 581 36.85 14.82 -25.80
CA SER A 581 37.70 15.79 -25.08
C SER A 581 37.06 17.17 -25.03
N PHE A 582 37.39 17.94 -24.00
CA PHE A 582 36.93 19.33 -23.85
C PHE A 582 37.19 20.17 -25.11
N ARG A 583 38.41 20.07 -25.68
CA ARG A 583 38.80 20.80 -26.89
C ARG A 583 37.92 20.49 -28.09
N SER A 584 37.61 19.20 -28.31
CA SER A 584 36.76 18.78 -29.44
C SER A 584 35.34 19.33 -29.31
N ALA A 585 34.80 19.33 -28.08
CA ALA A 585 33.50 19.91 -27.79
C ALA A 585 33.49 21.43 -28.02
N VAL A 586 34.51 22.16 -27.55
CA VAL A 586 34.60 23.61 -27.74
C VAL A 586 34.76 23.99 -29.22
N GLU A 587 35.56 23.28 -29.99
CA GLU A 587 35.71 23.54 -31.43
C GLU A 587 34.37 23.38 -32.18
N LEU A 588 33.54 22.41 -31.79
CA LEU A 588 32.19 22.25 -32.34
C LEU A 588 31.23 23.34 -31.84
N LEU A 589 31.30 23.70 -30.56
CA LEU A 589 30.51 24.77 -29.98
C LEU A 589 30.76 26.11 -30.70
N VAL A 590 32.03 26.45 -30.95
CA VAL A 590 32.41 27.68 -31.68
C VAL A 590 31.84 27.66 -33.10
N LYS A 591 31.86 26.51 -33.78
CA LYS A 591 31.22 26.36 -35.10
C LYS A 591 29.71 26.62 -35.01
N TRP A 592 29.03 26.02 -34.03
CA TRP A 592 27.59 26.25 -33.82
C TRP A 592 27.28 27.71 -33.49
N ILE A 593 28.08 28.36 -32.63
CA ILE A 593 27.93 29.78 -32.32
C ILE A 593 28.15 30.64 -33.56
N LYS A 594 29.07 30.29 -34.47
CA LYS A 594 29.30 31.06 -35.71
C LYS A 594 28.20 30.84 -36.76
N SER A 595 27.60 29.65 -36.82
CA SER A 595 26.59 29.29 -37.83
C SER A 595 25.15 29.57 -37.41
N ALA A 596 24.85 29.64 -36.11
CA ALA A 596 23.49 29.87 -35.62
C ALA A 596 22.96 31.22 -36.12
N GLU A 597 21.68 31.36 -36.42
CA GLU A 597 21.05 32.64 -36.76
C GLU A 597 20.65 33.41 -35.51
N ASN A 598 20.07 32.73 -34.51
CA ASN A 598 19.51 33.31 -33.30
C ASN A 598 20.03 32.61 -32.03
N PRO A 599 21.35 32.67 -31.77
CA PRO A 599 21.94 32.00 -30.63
C PRO A 599 21.50 32.65 -29.33
N THR A 600 21.21 31.82 -28.33
CA THR A 600 20.70 32.24 -27.02
C THR A 600 21.59 31.73 -25.91
N VAL A 601 21.93 32.61 -24.96
CA VAL A 601 22.61 32.25 -23.72
C VAL A 601 21.65 32.41 -22.56
N VAL A 602 21.47 31.34 -21.80
CA VAL A 602 20.70 31.32 -20.56
C VAL A 602 21.67 31.39 -19.39
N ILE A 603 21.54 32.47 -18.61
CA ILE A 603 22.33 32.71 -17.40
C ILE A 603 21.54 32.14 -16.22
N GLY A 604 22.04 31.06 -15.64
CA GLY A 604 21.45 30.44 -14.45
C GLY A 604 21.78 31.16 -13.14
N PRO A 605 21.18 30.71 -12.02
CA PRO A 605 21.30 31.42 -10.74
C PRO A 605 22.74 31.46 -10.18
N LEU A 606 23.62 30.52 -10.55
CA LEU A 606 25.01 30.51 -10.06
C LEU A 606 25.82 31.71 -10.59
N LEU A 607 25.41 32.30 -11.72
CA LEU A 607 26.10 33.45 -12.32
C LEU A 607 25.27 34.73 -12.26
N PHE A 608 23.94 34.62 -12.21
CA PHE A 608 23.06 35.78 -12.13
C PHE A 608 23.12 36.49 -10.78
N TRP A 609 23.41 35.75 -9.71
CA TRP A 609 23.64 36.30 -8.37
C TRP A 609 25.14 36.42 -8.10
N ASP A 610 25.53 37.53 -7.47
CA ASP A 610 26.84 37.72 -6.86
C ASP A 610 26.88 36.95 -5.53
N TRP A 611 27.55 35.82 -5.54
CA TRP A 611 27.78 34.98 -4.37
C TRP A 611 29.01 35.38 -3.55
N GLN A 612 29.73 36.43 -3.95
CA GLN A 612 31.03 36.83 -3.40
C GLN A 612 32.09 35.72 -3.51
N GLU A 613 31.97 34.90 -4.55
CA GLU A 613 32.93 33.85 -4.89
C GLU A 613 33.77 34.27 -6.09
N GLU A 614 35.09 34.30 -5.92
CA GLU A 614 36.03 34.78 -6.93
C GLU A 614 35.92 33.99 -8.23
N GLU A 615 35.76 32.67 -8.16
CA GLU A 615 35.60 31.81 -9.33
C GLU A 615 34.32 32.14 -10.13
N LEU A 616 33.17 32.27 -9.47
CA LEU A 616 31.90 32.59 -10.13
C LEU A 616 31.90 34.02 -10.70
N LEU A 617 32.54 34.97 -10.01
CA LEU A 617 32.72 36.34 -10.51
C LEU A 617 33.59 36.35 -11.78
N GLN A 618 34.72 35.63 -11.77
CA GLN A 618 35.59 35.50 -12.93
C GLN A 618 34.87 34.80 -14.09
N LYS A 619 34.14 33.72 -13.80
CA LYS A 619 33.33 33.00 -14.79
C LYS A 619 32.26 33.90 -15.41
N GLY A 620 31.59 34.71 -14.58
CA GLY A 620 30.62 35.71 -15.04
C GLY A 620 31.25 36.79 -15.92
N ARG A 621 32.43 37.29 -15.56
CA ARG A 621 33.19 38.28 -16.36
C ARG A 621 33.55 37.73 -17.74
N VAL A 622 34.12 36.52 -17.79
CA VAL A 622 34.51 35.89 -19.06
C VAL A 622 33.28 35.58 -19.92
N LEU A 623 32.19 35.11 -19.33
CA LEU A 623 30.94 34.92 -20.06
C LEU A 623 30.39 36.25 -20.62
N ARG A 624 30.51 37.35 -19.88
CA ARG A 624 30.13 38.69 -20.37
C ARG A 624 30.97 39.10 -21.57
N GLU A 625 32.29 38.89 -21.53
CA GLU A 625 33.19 39.15 -22.66
C GLU A 625 32.82 38.30 -23.89
N ILE A 626 32.43 37.03 -23.70
CA ILE A 626 31.93 36.16 -24.77
C ILE A 626 30.65 36.74 -25.39
N ILE A 627 29.70 37.17 -24.54
CA ILE A 627 28.43 37.77 -24.99
C ILE A 627 28.69 39.01 -25.84
N GLU A 628 29.57 39.90 -25.36
CA GLU A 628 29.92 41.16 -26.04
C GLU A 628 30.68 40.91 -27.36
N LYS A 629 31.64 39.97 -27.36
CA LYS A 629 32.43 39.63 -28.55
C LYS A 629 31.58 39.04 -29.68
N VAL A 630 30.59 38.21 -29.34
CA VAL A 630 29.68 37.63 -30.33
C VAL A 630 28.60 38.62 -30.76
N GLY A 631 28.20 39.56 -29.88
CA GLY A 631 27.37 40.74 -30.20
C GLY A 631 25.91 40.47 -30.59
N ARG A 632 25.53 39.22 -30.83
CA ARG A 632 24.20 38.80 -31.33
C ARG A 632 23.50 37.75 -30.47
N PHE A 633 24.03 37.47 -29.28
CA PHE A 633 23.35 36.55 -28.36
C PHE A 633 22.06 37.18 -27.83
N ASN A 634 20.97 36.41 -27.90
CA ASN A 634 19.82 36.68 -27.06
C ASN A 634 20.16 36.24 -25.64
N VAL A 635 20.23 37.18 -24.70
CA VAL A 635 20.55 36.87 -23.31
C VAL A 635 19.26 36.69 -22.52
N LYS A 636 19.10 35.51 -21.91
CA LYS A 636 17.97 35.18 -21.04
C LYS A 636 18.48 34.87 -19.64
N VAL A 637 17.71 35.24 -18.63
CA VAL A 637 18.05 34.95 -17.23
C VAL A 637 17.13 33.90 -16.64
N LEU A 638 17.70 32.95 -15.90
CA LEU A 638 16.99 32.00 -15.05
C LEU A 638 17.36 32.32 -13.60
N PRO A 639 16.67 33.27 -12.95
CA PRO A 639 17.16 33.87 -11.70
C PRO A 639 16.77 33.08 -10.44
N ASP A 640 15.78 32.21 -10.50
CA ASP A 640 15.26 31.46 -9.34
C ASP A 640 14.41 30.28 -9.83
N TYR A 641 14.42 29.15 -9.12
CA TYR A 641 13.65 27.95 -9.45
C TYR A 641 12.22 27.93 -8.89
N ARG A 642 11.83 28.94 -8.11
CA ARG A 642 10.46 29.04 -7.59
C ARG A 642 9.47 29.47 -8.68
N PRO A 643 8.23 28.93 -8.70
CA PRO A 643 7.21 29.30 -9.67
C PRO A 643 6.88 30.80 -9.65
N LYS A 644 6.77 31.42 -10.83
CA LYS A 644 6.40 32.83 -11.00
C LYS A 644 4.99 32.92 -11.59
N LEU A 645 4.03 33.45 -10.84
CA LEU A 645 2.61 33.43 -11.27
C LEU A 645 1.95 34.80 -11.48
N LYS A 646 2.66 35.93 -11.32
CA LYS A 646 2.00 37.25 -11.41
C LYS A 646 2.60 38.26 -12.40
N LYS A 647 3.88 38.13 -12.79
CA LYS A 647 4.60 39.07 -13.67
C LYS A 647 5.77 38.36 -14.36
N TYR A 648 5.49 37.38 -15.20
CA TYR A 648 6.49 36.66 -15.98
C TYR A 648 6.57 37.24 -17.39
N ASP A 649 7.78 37.57 -17.86
CA ASP A 649 8.03 38.05 -19.22
C ASP A 649 8.95 37.08 -19.97
N PRO A 650 8.42 36.25 -20.88
CA PRO A 650 9.22 35.28 -21.65
C PRO A 650 10.23 35.95 -22.60
N SER A 651 10.08 37.25 -22.87
CA SER A 651 11.05 37.98 -23.70
C SER A 651 12.36 38.27 -22.96
N VAL A 652 12.40 38.20 -21.63
CA VAL A 652 13.60 38.55 -20.83
C VAL A 652 14.06 37.41 -19.92
N GLU A 653 13.13 36.65 -19.34
CA GLU A 653 13.45 35.62 -18.36
C GLU A 653 12.86 34.25 -18.70
N MET A 654 13.53 33.22 -18.19
CA MET A 654 13.13 31.83 -18.29
C MET A 654 12.35 31.40 -17.04
N ASP A 655 11.15 30.84 -17.23
CA ASP A 655 10.32 30.33 -16.13
C ASP A 655 10.72 28.89 -15.81
N PRO A 656 11.08 28.55 -14.56
CA PRO A 656 11.51 27.19 -14.24
C PRO A 656 10.44 26.11 -14.52
N PRO A 657 9.15 26.31 -14.22
CA PRO A 657 8.10 25.37 -14.64
C PRO A 657 7.89 25.29 -16.16
N ASN A 658 8.11 26.38 -16.90
CA ASN A 658 7.91 26.44 -18.35
C ASN A 658 9.12 27.04 -19.09
N PRO A 659 10.31 26.41 -19.00
CA PRO A 659 11.57 26.97 -19.47
C PRO A 659 11.59 27.22 -20.98
N HIS A 660 10.81 26.43 -21.71
CA HIS A 660 10.65 26.52 -23.17
C HIS A 660 9.82 27.73 -23.62
N HIS A 661 8.93 28.29 -22.79
CA HIS A 661 8.10 29.44 -23.19
C HIS A 661 8.95 30.67 -23.56
N ALA A 662 10.02 30.94 -22.80
CA ALA A 662 10.96 32.03 -23.12
C ALA A 662 11.66 31.82 -24.47
N ILE A 663 11.96 30.56 -24.77
CA ILE A 663 12.72 30.16 -25.95
C ILE A 663 11.83 30.18 -27.20
N LEU A 664 10.56 29.76 -27.07
CA LEU A 664 9.57 29.80 -28.15
C LEU A 664 9.29 31.22 -28.63
N HIS A 665 9.31 32.22 -27.74
CA HIS A 665 9.00 33.60 -28.09
C HIS A 665 10.11 34.28 -28.93
N GLY A 666 11.33 33.75 -28.95
CA GLY A 666 12.48 34.38 -29.60
C GLY A 666 13.05 33.66 -30.83
N LYS A 667 12.43 32.56 -31.30
CA LYS A 667 12.90 31.70 -32.41
C LYS A 667 14.41 31.41 -32.33
N HIS A 668 14.80 30.52 -31.44
CA HIS A 668 16.20 30.18 -31.19
C HIS A 668 16.58 28.85 -31.83
N ASP A 669 17.75 28.81 -32.48
CA ASP A 669 18.31 27.62 -33.12
C ASP A 669 19.48 27.00 -32.32
N LEU A 670 20.04 27.76 -31.38
CA LEU A 670 21.04 27.31 -30.41
C LEU A 670 20.76 27.94 -29.03
N THR A 671 20.69 27.11 -27.99
CA THR A 671 20.50 27.52 -26.60
C THR A 671 21.64 27.00 -25.74
N ILE A 672 22.39 27.91 -25.10
CA ILE A 672 23.56 27.60 -24.26
C ILE A 672 23.20 27.90 -22.80
N LEU A 673 23.21 26.87 -21.96
CA LEU A 673 22.96 26.97 -20.53
C LEU A 673 24.30 27.14 -19.79
N VAL A 674 24.44 28.22 -19.02
CA VAL A 674 25.63 28.49 -18.20
C VAL A 674 25.21 28.92 -16.79
N GLY A 675 25.77 28.28 -15.77
CA GLY A 675 25.46 28.62 -14.36
C GLY A 675 24.10 28.13 -13.87
N VAL A 676 23.50 27.14 -14.55
CA VAL A 676 22.33 26.40 -14.07
C VAL A 676 22.80 25.34 -13.08
N HIS A 677 22.10 25.18 -11.97
CA HIS A 677 22.38 24.14 -10.97
C HIS A 677 22.26 22.75 -11.59
N CYS A 678 23.24 21.89 -11.33
CA CYS A 678 23.39 20.54 -11.87
C CYS A 678 22.10 19.72 -11.72
N TYR A 679 21.46 19.76 -10.54
CA TYR A 679 20.22 19.00 -10.28
C TYR A 679 18.99 19.48 -11.07
N ARG A 680 19.04 20.66 -11.71
CA ARG A 680 17.96 21.21 -12.54
C ARG A 680 18.27 21.21 -14.03
N THR A 681 19.54 21.06 -14.43
CA THR A 681 19.96 21.20 -15.82
C THR A 681 19.31 20.15 -16.74
N ASP A 682 19.31 18.87 -16.36
CA ASP A 682 18.65 17.81 -17.17
C ASP A 682 17.14 18.01 -17.33
N PHE A 683 16.50 18.59 -16.32
CA PHE A 683 15.10 18.96 -16.41
C PHE A 683 14.86 20.07 -17.44
N VAL A 684 15.67 21.14 -17.38
CA VAL A 684 15.61 22.24 -18.35
C VAL A 684 15.88 21.73 -19.77
N ILE A 685 16.91 20.91 -19.97
CA ILE A 685 17.25 20.32 -21.27
C ILE A 685 16.08 19.53 -21.84
N ARG A 686 15.48 18.62 -21.05
CA ARG A 686 14.35 17.79 -21.51
C ARG A 686 13.16 18.62 -21.96
N LEU A 687 12.81 19.66 -21.22
CA LEU A 687 11.69 20.54 -21.60
C LEU A 687 12.00 21.37 -22.85
N LEU A 688 13.22 21.85 -23.01
CA LEU A 688 13.63 22.53 -24.25
C LEU A 688 13.56 21.57 -25.45
N LYS A 689 14.12 20.38 -25.36
CA LYS A 689 14.12 19.39 -26.46
C LYS A 689 12.72 18.86 -26.77
N LYS A 690 11.84 18.74 -25.78
CA LYS A 690 10.45 18.28 -25.98
C LYS A 690 9.59 19.29 -26.73
N HIS A 691 9.82 20.58 -26.52
CA HIS A 691 8.91 21.65 -26.98
C HIS A 691 9.54 22.58 -28.03
N THR A 692 10.83 22.44 -28.34
CA THR A 692 11.55 23.31 -29.28
C THR A 692 12.57 22.52 -30.08
N ASP A 693 12.89 22.97 -31.30
CA ASP A 693 13.91 22.36 -32.16
C ASP A 693 15.32 22.97 -31.94
N THR A 694 15.52 23.75 -30.88
CA THR A 694 16.82 24.35 -30.58
C THR A 694 17.85 23.26 -30.24
N LYS A 695 19.08 23.42 -30.71
CA LYS A 695 20.21 22.67 -30.12
C LYS A 695 20.44 23.16 -28.71
N VAL A 696 20.62 22.26 -27.76
CA VAL A 696 20.85 22.58 -26.35
C VAL A 696 22.28 22.24 -25.97
N VAL A 697 23.00 23.24 -25.47
CA VAL A 697 24.36 23.13 -24.95
C VAL A 697 24.35 23.36 -23.44
N ALA A 698 25.01 22.51 -22.67
CA ALA A 698 25.12 22.67 -21.22
C ALA A 698 26.59 22.79 -20.78
N LEU A 699 27.00 24.01 -20.39
CA LEU A 699 28.32 24.30 -19.85
C LEU A 699 28.31 24.16 -18.32
N CYS A 700 28.38 22.91 -17.84
CA CYS A 700 28.20 22.56 -16.44
C CYS A 700 29.47 22.79 -15.62
N GLY A 701 29.34 23.36 -14.42
CA GLY A 701 30.46 23.55 -13.49
C GLY A 701 30.88 22.27 -12.75
N LEU A 702 30.08 21.20 -12.83
CA LEU A 702 30.32 19.94 -12.12
C LEU A 702 30.43 18.77 -13.11
N TYR A 703 29.36 18.01 -13.33
CA TYR A 703 29.46 16.65 -13.87
C TYR A 703 29.08 16.47 -15.35
N GLY A 704 28.64 17.54 -16.04
CA GLY A 704 28.15 17.43 -17.42
C GLY A 704 26.79 16.72 -17.53
N HIS A 705 26.08 16.96 -18.63
CA HIS A 705 24.70 16.51 -18.85
C HIS A 705 24.57 15.85 -20.24
N PRO A 706 24.71 14.51 -20.32
CA PRO A 706 24.62 13.77 -21.59
C PRO A 706 23.27 13.93 -22.32
N SER A 707 22.23 14.40 -21.64
CA SER A 707 20.93 14.69 -22.24
C SER A 707 20.97 15.88 -23.23
N ALA A 708 21.96 16.77 -23.10
CA ALA A 708 22.19 17.88 -24.02
C ALA A 708 22.81 17.39 -25.34
N ASP A 709 22.66 18.18 -26.41
CA ASP A 709 23.29 17.87 -27.69
C ASP A 709 24.82 18.05 -27.62
N LEU A 710 25.27 18.93 -26.70
CA LEU A 710 26.66 19.06 -26.28
C LEU A 710 26.70 19.45 -24.81
N SER A 711 27.52 18.78 -24.01
CA SER A 711 27.76 19.20 -22.62
C SER A 711 29.23 19.15 -22.25
N THR A 712 29.67 20.09 -21.42
CA THR A 712 31.01 20.09 -20.82
C THR A 712 30.91 19.99 -19.31
N SER A 713 31.83 19.23 -18.71
CA SER A 713 31.95 19.04 -17.27
C SER A 713 33.03 19.95 -16.70
N PHE A 714 32.93 20.25 -15.41
CA PHE A 714 33.91 21.05 -14.66
C PHE A 714 34.28 22.34 -15.39
N THR A 715 33.30 23.02 -15.96
CA THR A 715 33.49 24.22 -16.77
C THR A 715 33.72 25.41 -15.85
N ASP A 716 34.98 25.71 -15.57
CA ASP A 716 35.42 26.86 -14.79
C ASP A 716 35.64 28.10 -15.67
N ALA A 717 36.19 29.17 -15.08
CA ALA A 717 36.52 30.38 -15.82
C ALA A 717 37.61 30.18 -16.88
N GLN A 718 38.63 29.35 -16.62
CA GLN A 718 39.72 29.11 -17.56
C GLN A 718 39.22 28.43 -18.84
N LYS A 719 38.33 27.45 -18.70
CA LYS A 719 37.65 26.81 -19.82
C LYS A 719 36.79 27.78 -20.62
N LEU A 720 36.11 28.74 -19.98
CA LEU A 720 35.43 29.80 -20.71
C LEU A 720 36.40 30.73 -21.44
N GLU A 721 37.58 31.02 -20.88
CA GLU A 721 38.61 31.83 -21.56
C GLU A 721 39.14 31.12 -22.81
N GLU A 722 39.25 29.79 -22.80
CA GLU A 722 39.58 29.01 -24.00
C GLU A 722 38.52 29.16 -25.09
N ILE A 723 37.24 29.09 -24.73
CA ILE A 723 36.13 29.36 -25.65
C ILE A 723 36.25 30.78 -26.22
N LEU A 724 36.50 31.78 -25.37
CA LEU A 724 36.66 33.18 -25.77
C LEU A 724 37.82 33.41 -26.75
N LYS A 725 38.94 32.69 -26.57
CA LYS A 725 40.11 32.75 -27.46
C LYS A 725 39.82 32.17 -28.85
N LEU A 726 38.95 31.17 -28.94
CA LEU A 726 38.60 30.47 -30.19
C LEU A 726 37.44 31.13 -30.97
N LEU A 727 36.57 31.87 -30.27
CA LEU A 727 35.55 32.73 -30.88
C LEU A 727 36.21 33.84 -31.69
#